data_AF-A0A547LWB6-F1
#
_entry.id   AF-A0A547LWB6-F1
#
_cell.length_a   1.000
_cell.length_b   1.000
_cell.length_c   1.000
_cell.angle_alpha   90.00
_cell.angle_beta   90.00
_cell.angle_gamma   90.00
#
_symmetry.space_group_name_H-M   'P 1'
#
loop_
_entity.id
_entity.type
_entity.pdbx_description
1 polymer ?
#
loop_
_entity_poly.entity_id
_entity_poly.type
_entity_poly.pdbx_seq_one_letter_code
_entity_poly.pdbx_strand_id
1 'polypeptide(L)'
;MSWLPLSFGAPMVLWGLLALPVIWWLLRLTPPKPQAEIFPPLKILARVLKREETPHQSPWWLTLLRLLMAGLIVAALAEPVFNPREKLPAEGAALALVIDNDWASAADWNKRVATAERLIKDAGSNGVPVIIAFTAEKANAEIGPFDAAAALDRLRAAKPRPIPTDRPAVYARVAGVLETLPGASVAVLADGLAAKGDEAAFNTLLSKNAARVVWATADRLSLTGLTAADNQVDGFALTAIRAPGDPAPAQVTAGAFDDKGRRIADATLTFAPGEATATGTMAVPFELRNDFASIALDGERQAGAVRVLDESSKRRRVGLLSQAEADQAQPLLSPLYYIRRALQPFADLVEPSSADLADAIPQILDQKPAMIIMADIGTIPAQVRQRLVDWVDNGGTLVRFAGSRLAAAGNDDDLLPVRLRTGERSLGGALSWTSPQPVTEFPKAGPFADLAPPTEVTVSRQVLAEPTPDIVERTWAALADGTPLVTGLKRGKGTLVLFHVTPEATWSNLPISGSFVEMLRRIVQLSRNQGAAIANAEAAATSLAPYRMIAADGSLVPPTPDARPLVPSAGARVTLENPPGLYGSETGVFAHNLLDAASTFVPLARPQLTVPVTSIQYAFDESRNLKGSLVTAALLLMLLDTLAVFWMGGLFSRRRRRAGAVATTAAILIALGALFGHADFARADDAKPGDEAAITAISKTRIAYVLTGVPGDDSISRAGLEGLTRFLIEKTALEPGAPAGVDIAKDELSFYPLIYWPIDPAAPMPSQAAIARIDAYMQQGGTVLFDTRDQFANGIGADSTSPATERLRDILGNLNVPPLEPVPSDHVLTKSFFILPEFPGRFAGSPLWVEASLDASNADNRPVRTGDGVSPIMITANDFAGAWAVDENGDPLLPTVPADPMQRIYALRAGVNIMMYMLTGNYKSDQVHVPILLERLGQ
;
A
#
# COMPACT_ATOMS: atom_id res chain seq x y z
N MET A 1 -24.11 54.11 -17.88
CA MET A 1 -22.67 53.75 -17.83
C MET A 1 -21.94 54.81 -17.03
N SER A 2 -21.66 54.58 -15.75
CA SER A 2 -20.78 55.45 -14.97
C SER A 2 -19.34 55.01 -15.21
N TRP A 3 -18.50 55.90 -15.74
CA TRP A 3 -17.08 55.63 -16.03
C TRP A 3 -16.20 55.49 -14.77
N LEU A 4 -16.76 55.77 -13.59
CA LEU A 4 -16.12 55.61 -12.28
C LEU A 4 -17.07 54.81 -11.38
N PRO A 5 -16.57 53.87 -10.55
CA PRO A 5 -17.41 53.09 -9.64
C PRO A 5 -17.74 53.90 -8.37
N LEU A 6 -18.43 55.02 -8.56
CA LEU A 6 -18.76 55.98 -7.52
C LEU A 6 -20.24 56.37 -7.63
N SER A 7 -20.99 56.26 -6.54
CA SER A 7 -22.33 56.86 -6.42
C SER A 7 -22.39 57.83 -5.24
N PHE A 8 -23.41 58.68 -5.24
CA PHE A 8 -23.65 59.67 -4.19
C PHE A 8 -25.03 59.42 -3.59
N GLY A 9 -25.11 59.34 -2.26
CA GLY A 9 -26.39 59.24 -1.54
C GLY A 9 -27.25 60.50 -1.70
N ALA A 10 -26.60 61.67 -1.78
CA ALA A 10 -27.25 62.96 -1.97
C ALA A 10 -26.60 63.75 -3.12
N PRO A 11 -26.80 63.35 -4.39
CA PRO A 11 -26.09 63.93 -5.54
C PRO A 11 -26.33 65.43 -5.70
N MET A 12 -27.46 65.95 -5.21
CA MET A 12 -27.79 67.38 -5.27
C MET A 12 -26.82 68.27 -4.47
N VAL A 13 -26.15 67.73 -3.45
CA VAL A 13 -25.17 68.48 -2.65
C VAL A 13 -23.95 68.89 -3.48
N LEU A 14 -23.62 68.15 -4.55
CA LEU A 14 -22.49 68.45 -5.44
C LEU A 14 -22.63 69.79 -6.17
N TRP A 15 -23.86 70.31 -6.33
CA TRP A 15 -24.07 71.67 -6.84
C TRP A 15 -23.38 72.73 -5.97
N GLY A 16 -23.11 72.44 -4.70
CA GLY A 16 -22.31 73.29 -3.81
C GLY A 16 -20.89 73.56 -4.31
N LEU A 17 -20.32 72.72 -5.21
CA LEU A 17 -19.02 72.98 -5.83
C LEU A 17 -19.02 74.24 -6.70
N LEU A 18 -20.18 74.66 -7.23
CA LEU A 18 -20.33 75.92 -7.97
C LEU A 18 -20.13 77.16 -7.10
N ALA A 19 -20.17 77.03 -5.77
CA ALA A 19 -19.87 78.13 -4.86
C ALA A 19 -18.36 78.37 -4.68
N LEU A 20 -17.48 77.44 -5.10
CA LEU A 20 -16.02 77.56 -4.94
C LEU A 20 -15.41 78.83 -5.60
N PRO A 21 -15.81 79.27 -6.81
CA PRO A 21 -15.33 80.51 -7.40
C PRO A 21 -15.73 81.76 -6.60
N VAL A 22 -16.91 81.74 -5.99
CA VAL A 22 -17.39 82.82 -5.10
C VAL A 22 -16.55 82.85 -3.82
N ILE A 23 -16.28 81.68 -3.23
CA ILE A 23 -15.40 81.55 -2.06
C ILE A 23 -13.98 82.03 -2.39
N TRP A 24 -13.45 81.71 -3.57
CA TRP A 24 -12.15 82.20 -4.03
C TRP A 24 -12.11 83.73 -4.14
N TRP A 25 -13.16 84.33 -4.73
CA TRP A 25 -13.27 85.78 -4.86
C TRP A 25 -13.33 86.46 -3.49
N LEU A 26 -14.08 85.90 -2.54
CA LEU A 26 -14.24 86.43 -1.18
C LEU A 26 -12.95 86.32 -0.35
N LEU A 27 -12.18 85.24 -0.52
CA LEU A 27 -10.87 85.04 0.11
C LEU A 27 -9.77 85.95 -0.45
N ARG A 28 -10.00 86.62 -1.59
CA ARG A 28 -9.05 87.54 -2.25
C ARG A 28 -9.23 89.00 -1.86
N LEU A 29 -10.27 89.35 -1.11
CA LEU A 29 -10.51 90.71 -0.64
C LEU A 29 -9.59 91.06 0.54
N THR A 30 -8.42 91.64 0.24
CA THR A 30 -7.57 92.34 1.20
C THR A 30 -8.07 93.77 1.47
N PRO A 31 -7.90 94.32 2.70
CA PRO A 31 -8.34 95.66 3.07
C PRO A 31 -7.60 96.77 2.29
N PRO A 32 -8.20 97.97 2.14
CA PRO A 32 -7.64 99.05 1.32
C PRO A 32 -6.31 99.60 1.85
N LYS A 33 -5.46 100.09 0.95
CA LYS A 33 -4.12 100.64 1.25
C LYS A 33 -4.20 101.75 2.33
N PRO A 34 -3.31 101.77 3.33
CA PRO A 34 -3.17 102.92 4.21
C PRO A 34 -2.76 104.16 3.39
N GLN A 35 -3.45 105.29 3.61
CA GLN A 35 -3.09 106.57 3.02
C GLN A 35 -1.87 107.13 3.75
N ALA A 36 -0.84 107.53 2.99
CA ALA A 36 0.36 108.14 3.53
C ALA A 36 0.20 109.66 3.59
N GLU A 37 0.34 110.23 4.79
CA GLU A 37 0.39 111.67 5.03
C GLU A 37 1.85 112.08 5.29
N ILE A 38 2.31 113.17 4.66
CA ILE A 38 3.70 113.62 4.73
C ILE A 38 3.89 114.53 5.94
N PHE A 39 4.70 114.10 6.91
CA PHE A 39 5.09 114.91 8.06
C PHE A 39 6.64 115.04 8.14
N PRO A 40 7.22 116.25 7.99
CA PRO A 40 8.66 116.52 8.12
C PRO A 40 9.04 117.12 9.49
N PRO A 41 10.33 117.13 9.96
CA PRO A 41 11.53 116.41 9.50
C PRO A 41 12.37 115.72 10.61
N LEU A 42 12.91 114.53 10.26
CA LEU A 42 14.26 113.98 10.53
C LEU A 42 15.02 114.28 11.85
N LYS A 43 15.21 113.24 12.68
CA LYS A 43 16.55 112.74 13.12
C LYS A 43 16.55 111.56 14.10
N ILE A 44 15.41 111.13 14.66
CA ILE A 44 15.32 110.06 15.67
C ILE A 44 14.72 108.77 15.08
N LEU A 45 15.19 108.36 13.91
CA LEU A 45 14.68 107.18 13.20
C LEU A 45 15.78 106.23 12.70
N ALA A 46 16.95 106.23 13.33
CA ALA A 46 18.03 105.35 12.88
C ALA A 46 18.32 104.13 13.78
N ARG A 47 17.62 103.92 14.91
CA ARG A 47 17.98 102.80 15.80
C ARG A 47 16.88 101.90 16.36
N VAL A 48 15.59 102.22 16.22
CA VAL A 48 14.54 101.35 16.74
C VAL A 48 13.32 101.46 15.85
N LEU A 49 13.24 100.63 14.80
CA LEU A 49 12.00 100.17 14.17
C LEU A 49 12.39 99.12 13.13
N LYS A 50 12.22 97.85 13.50
CA LYS A 50 12.20 96.74 12.54
C LYS A 50 11.10 97.05 11.52
N ARG A 51 11.46 97.11 10.25
CA ARG A 51 10.51 96.95 9.14
C ARG A 51 9.96 95.53 9.22
N GLU A 52 8.78 95.37 9.79
CA GLU A 52 7.94 94.22 9.46
C GLU A 52 7.20 94.58 8.18
N GLU A 53 7.70 94.10 7.05
CA GLU A 53 6.90 93.99 5.84
C GLU A 53 5.87 92.89 6.07
N THR A 54 4.63 93.25 6.42
CA THR A 54 3.51 92.32 6.32
C THR A 54 3.32 91.94 4.85
N PRO A 55 3.39 90.65 4.47
CA PRO A 55 3.21 90.23 3.09
C PRO A 55 1.85 90.69 2.56
N HIS A 56 1.85 91.41 1.44
CA HIS A 56 0.66 92.07 0.88
C HIS A 56 -0.32 91.09 0.18
N GLN A 57 -0.05 89.78 0.16
CA GLN A 57 -0.95 88.77 -0.43
C GLN A 57 -0.85 87.45 0.34
N SER A 58 -2.01 86.84 0.62
CA SER A 58 -2.09 85.43 1.01
C SER A 58 -1.42 84.59 -0.09
N PRO A 59 -0.45 83.72 0.24
CA PRO A 59 0.14 82.84 -0.75
C PRO A 59 -0.95 82.03 -1.47
N TRP A 60 -0.90 82.02 -2.81
CA TRP A 60 -1.93 81.39 -3.64
C TRP A 60 -2.13 79.88 -3.35
N TRP A 61 -1.13 79.22 -2.76
CA TRP A 61 -1.23 77.83 -2.35
C TRP A 61 -2.12 77.62 -1.11
N LEU A 62 -2.22 78.61 -0.20
CA LEU A 62 -3.16 78.56 0.94
C LEU A 62 -4.60 78.74 0.48
N THR A 63 -4.84 79.64 -0.48
CA THR A 63 -6.18 79.80 -1.05
C THR A 63 -6.61 78.56 -1.82
N LEU A 64 -5.69 77.91 -2.56
CA LEU A 64 -5.92 76.61 -3.18
C LEU A 64 -6.24 75.54 -2.13
N LEU A 65 -5.49 75.48 -1.04
CA LEU A 65 -5.71 74.53 0.06
C LEU A 65 -7.11 74.72 0.68
N ARG A 66 -7.54 75.96 0.94
CA ARG A 66 -8.89 76.29 1.46
C ARG A 66 -10.01 75.92 0.51
N LEU A 67 -9.85 76.13 -0.79
CA LEU A 67 -10.82 75.69 -1.79
C LEU A 67 -10.90 74.17 -1.87
N LEU A 68 -9.76 73.48 -1.77
CA LEU A 68 -9.71 72.03 -1.77
C LEU A 68 -10.38 71.45 -0.51
N MET A 69 -10.20 72.07 0.66
CA MET A 69 -10.95 71.73 1.88
C MET A 69 -12.46 71.89 1.69
N ALA A 70 -12.91 73.04 1.19
CA ALA A 70 -14.33 73.28 0.92
C ALA A 70 -14.90 72.27 -0.09
N GLY A 71 -14.14 71.94 -1.14
CA GLY A 71 -14.50 70.92 -2.11
C GLY A 71 -14.63 69.53 -1.50
N LEU A 72 -13.72 69.12 -0.60
CA LEU A 72 -13.80 67.85 0.11
C LEU A 72 -15.00 67.77 1.07
N ILE A 73 -15.37 68.87 1.74
CA ILE A 73 -16.54 68.93 2.61
C ILE A 73 -17.83 68.77 1.79
N VAL A 74 -17.96 69.49 0.68
CA VAL A 74 -19.10 69.35 -0.23
C VAL A 74 -19.18 67.93 -0.79
N ALA A 75 -18.04 67.35 -1.19
CA ALA A 75 -17.97 65.96 -1.64
C ALA A 75 -18.35 64.97 -0.53
N ALA A 76 -17.94 65.19 0.73
CA ALA A 76 -18.29 64.32 1.85
C ALA A 76 -19.78 64.37 2.21
N LEU A 77 -20.39 65.56 2.16
CA LEU A 77 -21.82 65.75 2.42
C LEU A 77 -22.72 65.15 1.33
N ALA A 78 -22.20 64.96 0.12
CA ALA A 78 -22.89 64.24 -0.94
C ALA A 78 -22.97 62.71 -0.72
N GLU A 79 -22.37 62.21 0.36
CA GLU A 79 -22.30 60.78 0.75
C GLU A 79 -21.77 59.86 -0.37
N PRO A 80 -20.49 60.01 -0.76
CA PRO A 80 -19.90 59.23 -1.83
C PRO A 80 -19.65 57.78 -1.37
N VAL A 81 -20.14 56.83 -2.15
CA VAL A 81 -19.93 55.40 -1.98
C VAL A 81 -19.11 54.88 -3.15
N PHE A 82 -17.95 54.30 -2.83
CA PHE A 82 -17.09 53.61 -3.81
C PHE A 82 -17.55 52.16 -3.94
N ASN A 83 -17.60 51.63 -5.17
CA ASN A 83 -18.21 50.32 -5.51
C ASN A 83 -19.61 50.14 -4.90
N PRO A 84 -20.57 51.02 -5.21
CA PRO A 84 -21.91 50.94 -4.66
C PRO A 84 -22.62 49.66 -5.09
N ARG A 85 -23.23 48.97 -4.13
CA ARG A 85 -24.00 47.74 -4.37
C ARG A 85 -25.49 48.06 -4.58
N GLU A 86 -26.17 47.23 -5.37
CA GLU A 86 -27.64 47.20 -5.39
C GLU A 86 -28.12 46.69 -4.02
N LYS A 87 -29.02 47.45 -3.36
CA LYS A 87 -29.71 46.96 -2.17
C LYS A 87 -30.63 45.83 -2.61
N LEU A 88 -30.45 44.65 -2.02
CA LEU A 88 -31.36 43.55 -2.25
C LEU A 88 -32.66 43.86 -1.51
N PRO A 89 -33.83 43.65 -2.12
CA PRO A 89 -35.10 43.91 -1.47
C PRO A 89 -35.33 42.82 -0.42
N ALA A 90 -34.87 43.10 0.80
CA ALA A 90 -35.31 42.45 2.02
C ALA A 90 -36.61 43.13 2.46
N GLU A 91 -37.67 42.88 1.69
CA GLU A 91 -39.02 43.41 1.91
C GLU A 91 -39.98 42.24 2.17
N GLY A 92 -41.03 42.48 2.95
CA GLY A 92 -42.03 41.46 3.32
C GLY A 92 -42.15 41.23 4.82
N ALA A 93 -42.88 40.18 5.21
CA ALA A 93 -43.14 39.86 6.63
C ALA A 93 -41.92 39.29 7.39
N ALA A 94 -40.99 38.65 6.68
CA ALA A 94 -39.74 38.12 7.22
C ALA A 94 -38.72 37.83 6.10
N LEU A 95 -37.44 37.71 6.45
CA LEU A 95 -36.38 37.15 5.61
C LEU A 95 -36.01 35.76 6.11
N ALA A 96 -36.23 34.72 5.30
CA ALA A 96 -35.81 33.36 5.60
C ALA A 96 -34.50 33.02 4.89
N LEU A 97 -33.44 32.88 5.65
CA LEU A 97 -32.09 32.62 5.19
C LEU A 97 -31.73 31.16 5.46
N VAL A 98 -31.64 30.36 4.40
CA VAL A 98 -31.23 28.95 4.49
C VAL A 98 -29.85 28.80 3.87
N ILE A 99 -28.90 28.32 4.67
CA ILE A 99 -27.48 28.29 4.34
C ILE A 99 -26.98 26.86 4.42
N ASP A 100 -26.39 26.37 3.33
CA ASP A 100 -25.62 25.14 3.38
C ASP A 100 -24.29 25.38 4.10
N ASN A 101 -24.09 24.63 5.19
CA ASN A 101 -22.88 24.64 6.02
C ASN A 101 -22.26 23.24 6.12
N ASP A 102 -22.42 22.47 5.07
CA ASP A 102 -21.86 21.14 4.90
C ASP A 102 -20.38 21.19 4.48
N TRP A 103 -19.84 20.02 4.14
CA TRP A 103 -18.44 19.86 3.78
C TRP A 103 -18.09 20.62 2.49
N ALA A 104 -19.01 20.67 1.51
CA ALA A 104 -18.76 21.30 0.22
C ALA A 104 -18.70 22.83 0.33
N SER A 105 -19.35 23.39 1.35
CA SER A 105 -19.37 24.83 1.64
C SER A 105 -18.11 25.34 2.37
N ALA A 106 -17.17 24.47 2.73
CA ALA A 106 -16.01 24.86 3.54
C ALA A 106 -15.06 25.84 2.83
N ALA A 107 -14.80 25.64 1.54
CA ALA A 107 -13.84 26.44 0.77
C ALA A 107 -14.29 27.91 0.56
N ASP A 108 -15.59 28.14 0.40
CA ASP A 108 -16.18 29.46 0.17
C ASP A 108 -16.99 29.99 1.36
N TRP A 109 -16.91 29.32 2.53
CA TRP A 109 -17.66 29.66 3.74
C TRP A 109 -17.59 31.15 4.12
N ASN A 110 -16.40 31.75 4.07
CA ASN A 110 -16.23 33.17 4.40
C ASN A 110 -17.01 34.10 3.46
N LYS A 111 -17.11 33.76 2.17
CA LYS A 111 -17.90 34.54 1.20
C LYS A 111 -19.40 34.33 1.43
N ARG A 112 -19.83 33.12 1.83
CA ARG A 112 -21.21 32.83 2.21
C ARG A 112 -21.63 33.62 3.44
N VAL A 113 -20.80 33.62 4.49
CA VAL A 113 -21.02 34.40 5.71
C VAL A 113 -21.10 35.89 5.39
N ALA A 114 -20.20 36.43 4.56
CA ALA A 114 -20.27 37.84 4.16
C ALA A 114 -21.57 38.17 3.40
N THR A 115 -22.03 37.26 2.54
CA THR A 115 -23.27 37.40 1.77
C THR A 115 -24.51 37.33 2.68
N ALA A 116 -24.52 36.40 3.62
CA ALA A 116 -25.54 36.26 4.66
C ALA A 116 -25.59 37.49 5.57
N GLU A 117 -24.43 37.96 6.05
CA GLU A 117 -24.32 39.16 6.88
C GLU A 117 -24.88 40.40 6.16
N ARG A 118 -24.64 40.53 4.85
CA ARG A 118 -25.24 41.57 4.02
C ARG A 118 -26.78 41.49 4.03
N LEU A 119 -27.33 40.32 3.76
CA LEU A 119 -28.79 40.11 3.72
C LEU A 119 -29.45 40.41 5.07
N ILE A 120 -28.79 40.03 6.18
CA ILE A 120 -29.27 40.30 7.54
C ILE A 120 -29.23 41.81 7.86
N LYS A 121 -28.16 42.51 7.47
CA LYS A 121 -28.05 43.98 7.66
C LYS A 121 -29.08 44.75 6.84
N ASP A 122 -29.36 44.31 5.61
CA ASP A 122 -30.38 44.92 4.76
C ASP A 122 -31.78 44.69 5.36
N ALA A 123 -32.09 43.49 5.86
CA ALA A 123 -33.33 43.19 6.59
C ALA A 123 -33.48 44.02 7.87
N GLY A 124 -32.41 44.15 8.67
CA GLY A 124 -32.40 44.95 9.89
C GLY A 124 -32.64 46.44 9.63
N SER A 125 -32.09 46.98 8.53
CA SER A 125 -32.32 48.38 8.12
C SER A 125 -33.79 48.65 7.75
N ASN A 126 -34.51 47.61 7.30
CA ASN A 126 -35.93 47.66 6.95
C ASN A 126 -36.85 47.22 8.11
N GLY A 127 -36.31 46.87 9.27
CA GLY A 127 -37.08 46.38 10.43
C GLY A 127 -37.73 45.01 10.24
N VAL A 128 -37.20 44.19 9.33
CA VAL A 128 -37.75 42.87 8.98
C VAL A 128 -37.08 41.78 9.83
N PRO A 129 -37.84 40.88 10.48
CA PRO A 129 -37.27 39.77 11.26
C PRO A 129 -36.61 38.73 10.35
N VAL A 130 -35.60 38.02 10.90
CA VAL A 130 -34.78 37.05 10.17
C VAL A 130 -34.96 35.64 10.74
N ILE A 131 -35.27 34.68 9.87
CA ILE A 131 -35.19 33.25 10.15
C ILE A 131 -33.85 32.78 9.58
N ILE A 132 -33.02 32.10 10.36
CA ILE A 132 -31.72 31.58 9.91
C ILE A 132 -31.64 30.08 10.16
N ALA A 133 -31.40 29.30 9.12
CA ALA A 133 -31.33 27.86 9.18
C ALA A 133 -30.09 27.33 8.46
N PHE A 134 -29.43 26.34 9.07
CA PHE A 134 -28.23 25.69 8.57
C PHE A 134 -28.54 24.21 8.28
N THR A 135 -28.10 23.70 7.13
CA THR A 135 -28.53 22.37 6.65
C THR A 135 -27.73 21.19 7.21
N ALA A 136 -26.61 21.44 7.88
CA ALA A 136 -25.77 20.42 8.52
C ALA A 136 -25.69 20.59 10.06
N GLU A 137 -26.75 21.12 10.68
CA GLU A 137 -26.86 21.28 12.14
C GLU A 137 -27.85 20.29 12.78
N LYS A 138 -27.90 20.24 14.11
CA LYS A 138 -28.84 19.39 14.85
C LYS A 138 -30.28 19.68 14.45
N ALA A 139 -31.10 18.63 14.32
CA ALA A 139 -32.50 18.73 13.91
C ALA A 139 -33.35 19.68 14.79
N ASN A 140 -32.98 19.88 16.05
CA ASN A 140 -33.65 20.75 17.02
C ASN A 140 -33.03 22.15 17.17
N ALA A 141 -32.10 22.57 16.30
CA ALA A 141 -31.52 23.91 16.34
C ALA A 141 -32.58 24.99 16.16
N GLU A 142 -32.58 26.03 16.98
CA GLU A 142 -33.55 27.14 16.90
C GLU A 142 -33.30 27.99 15.65
N ILE A 143 -34.34 28.23 14.83
CA ILE A 143 -34.23 28.91 13.53
C ILE A 143 -34.84 30.31 13.49
N GLY A 144 -35.52 30.75 14.56
CA GLY A 144 -36.12 32.08 14.67
C GLY A 144 -37.64 32.07 14.59
N PRO A 145 -38.28 33.24 14.37
CA PRO A 145 -37.70 34.50 13.91
C PRO A 145 -36.84 35.23 14.95
N PHE A 146 -35.77 35.89 14.49
CA PHE A 146 -34.85 36.70 15.30
C PHE A 146 -34.81 38.15 14.81
N ASP A 147 -34.33 39.07 15.65
CA ASP A 147 -33.89 40.39 15.17
C ASP A 147 -32.54 40.28 14.43
N ALA A 148 -32.14 41.36 13.76
CA ALA A 148 -30.92 41.36 12.97
C ALA A 148 -29.65 41.12 13.81
N ALA A 149 -29.61 41.59 15.06
CA ALA A 149 -28.45 41.41 15.93
C ALA A 149 -28.29 39.94 16.35
N ALA A 150 -29.37 39.31 16.83
CA ALA A 150 -29.39 37.91 17.23
C ALA A 150 -29.18 36.95 16.05
N ALA A 151 -29.63 37.32 14.84
CA ALA A 151 -29.32 36.58 13.62
C ALA A 151 -27.84 36.67 13.23
N LEU A 152 -27.20 37.84 13.37
CA LEU A 152 -25.77 38.01 13.13
C LEU A 152 -24.91 37.22 14.12
N ASP A 153 -25.29 37.19 15.40
CA ASP A 153 -24.55 36.43 16.41
C ASP A 153 -24.62 34.92 16.13
N ARG A 154 -25.79 34.41 15.69
CA ARG A 154 -25.94 33.02 15.24
C ARG A 154 -25.12 32.72 13.98
N LEU A 155 -25.12 33.62 13.00
CA LEU A 155 -24.30 33.48 11.80
C LEU A 155 -22.80 33.43 12.12
N ARG A 156 -22.34 34.27 13.06
CA ARG A 156 -20.93 34.30 13.51
C ARG A 156 -20.52 33.04 14.29
N ALA A 157 -21.47 32.40 14.97
CA ALA A 157 -21.25 31.14 15.69
C ALA A 157 -21.23 29.92 14.75
N ALA A 158 -21.85 30.03 13.56
CA ALA A 158 -21.93 28.95 12.60
C ALA A 158 -20.58 28.64 11.94
N LYS A 159 -20.36 27.36 11.68
CA LYS A 159 -19.15 26.81 11.05
C LYS A 159 -19.54 25.77 10.00
N PRO A 160 -18.70 25.55 8.98
CA PRO A 160 -18.89 24.42 8.09
C PRO A 160 -18.68 23.12 8.88
N ARG A 161 -19.38 22.06 8.46
CA ARG A 161 -19.38 20.74 9.09
C ARG A 161 -18.91 19.70 8.09
N PRO A 162 -18.16 18.66 8.51
CA PRO A 162 -17.62 17.64 7.61
C PRO A 162 -18.69 16.58 7.23
N ILE A 163 -19.96 16.96 7.12
CA ILE A 163 -21.08 16.03 6.89
C ILE A 163 -21.91 16.52 5.70
N PRO A 164 -22.66 15.64 5.01
CA PRO A 164 -23.58 16.06 3.94
C PRO A 164 -24.74 16.94 4.45
N THR A 165 -25.38 17.69 3.54
CA THR A 165 -26.58 18.50 3.83
C THR A 165 -27.82 17.63 4.10
N ASP A 166 -28.69 18.08 5.02
CA ASP A 166 -30.04 17.55 5.21
C ASP A 166 -31.09 18.60 4.82
N ARG A 167 -31.11 18.97 3.54
CA ARG A 167 -32.08 19.95 3.01
C ARG A 167 -33.53 19.55 3.27
N PRO A 168 -33.98 18.29 3.06
CA PRO A 168 -35.37 17.91 3.29
C PRO A 168 -35.87 18.23 4.71
N ALA A 169 -35.11 17.86 5.75
CA ALA A 169 -35.52 18.11 7.13
C ALA A 169 -35.52 19.61 7.46
N VAL A 170 -34.47 20.34 7.08
CA VAL A 170 -34.34 21.76 7.40
C VAL A 170 -35.34 22.62 6.64
N TYR A 171 -35.57 22.33 5.36
CA TYR A 171 -36.47 23.11 4.53
C TYR A 171 -37.93 22.92 4.96
N ALA A 172 -38.32 21.71 5.39
CA ALA A 172 -39.64 21.46 5.96
C ALA A 172 -39.88 22.28 7.24
N ARG A 173 -38.86 22.41 8.11
CA ARG A 173 -38.95 23.23 9.32
C ARG A 173 -39.10 24.72 9.00
N VAL A 174 -38.32 25.22 8.04
CA VAL A 174 -38.43 26.62 7.60
C VAL A 174 -39.80 26.88 6.98
N ALA A 175 -40.28 25.98 6.11
CA ALA A 175 -41.61 26.08 5.52
C ALA A 175 -42.72 26.18 6.58
N GLY A 176 -42.65 25.39 7.66
CA GLY A 176 -43.62 25.45 8.76
C GLY A 176 -43.64 26.80 9.48
N VAL A 177 -42.50 27.48 9.64
CA VAL A 177 -42.45 28.84 10.21
C VAL A 177 -43.04 29.86 9.23
N LEU A 178 -42.78 29.70 7.92
CA LEU A 178 -43.29 30.59 6.87
C LEU A 178 -44.81 30.52 6.68
N GLU A 179 -45.47 29.44 7.13
CA GLU A 179 -46.94 29.38 7.15
C GLU A 179 -47.55 30.50 8.01
N THR A 180 -46.83 30.95 9.05
CA THR A 180 -47.28 32.02 9.97
C THR A 180 -46.89 33.44 9.51
N LEU A 181 -46.06 33.56 8.46
CA LEU A 181 -45.46 34.81 7.99
C LEU A 181 -45.67 34.99 6.48
N PRO A 182 -46.90 35.35 6.03
CA PRO A 182 -47.21 35.46 4.61
C PRO A 182 -46.40 36.60 3.94
N GLY A 183 -45.89 36.34 2.75
CA GLY A 183 -45.14 37.33 1.98
C GLY A 183 -43.67 37.48 2.39
N ALA A 184 -43.10 36.47 3.06
CA ALA A 184 -41.68 36.44 3.40
C ALA A 184 -40.79 36.26 2.16
N SER A 185 -39.58 36.82 2.22
CA SER A 185 -38.54 36.63 1.20
C SER A 185 -37.64 35.46 1.59
N VAL A 186 -37.34 34.53 0.68
CA VAL A 186 -36.53 33.34 0.95
C VAL A 186 -35.18 33.47 0.25
N ALA A 187 -34.09 33.44 1.01
CA ALA A 187 -32.72 33.44 0.51
C ALA A 187 -32.07 32.07 0.69
N VAL A 188 -31.70 31.43 -0.42
CA VAL A 188 -31.02 30.12 -0.45
C VAL A 188 -29.55 30.35 -0.79
N LEU A 189 -28.66 29.99 0.14
CA LEU A 189 -27.21 29.99 -0.03
C LEU A 189 -26.74 28.54 -0.09
N ALA A 190 -26.83 27.94 -1.29
CA ALA A 190 -26.59 26.52 -1.49
C ALA A 190 -25.12 26.18 -1.81
N ASP A 191 -24.67 24.97 -1.43
CA ASP A 191 -23.31 24.44 -1.68
C ASP A 191 -22.97 24.31 -3.17
N GLY A 192 -23.98 24.15 -4.03
CA GLY A 192 -23.86 23.98 -5.48
C GLY A 192 -23.86 22.52 -5.95
N LEU A 193 -23.91 21.56 -5.03
CA LEU A 193 -24.03 20.13 -5.30
C LEU A 193 -25.46 19.61 -5.04
N ALA A 194 -25.93 18.77 -5.95
CA ALA A 194 -27.19 18.07 -5.80
C ALA A 194 -27.07 16.94 -4.77
N ALA A 195 -28.04 16.88 -3.87
CA ALA A 195 -28.22 15.81 -2.89
C ALA A 195 -29.56 15.08 -3.13
N LYS A 196 -29.67 13.88 -2.57
CA LYS A 196 -30.87 13.05 -2.71
C LYS A 196 -32.05 13.73 -2.01
N GLY A 197 -33.13 13.99 -2.76
CA GLY A 197 -34.36 14.58 -2.24
C GLY A 197 -34.45 16.11 -2.36
N ASP A 198 -33.48 16.75 -3.02
CA ASP A 198 -33.46 18.21 -3.23
C ASP A 198 -34.73 18.74 -3.88
N GLU A 199 -35.21 18.13 -4.96
CA GLU A 199 -36.40 18.59 -5.68
C GLU A 199 -37.63 18.68 -4.76
N ALA A 200 -37.86 17.65 -3.94
CA ALA A 200 -38.94 17.64 -2.96
C ALA A 200 -38.72 18.66 -1.84
N ALA A 201 -37.47 18.83 -1.37
CA ALA A 201 -37.12 19.81 -0.35
C ALA A 201 -37.40 21.24 -0.83
N PHE A 202 -36.95 21.60 -2.03
CA PHE A 202 -37.19 22.92 -2.63
C PHE A 202 -38.67 23.18 -2.87
N ASN A 203 -39.41 22.20 -3.38
CA ASN A 203 -40.86 22.32 -3.53
C ASN A 203 -41.54 22.57 -2.18
N THR A 204 -41.08 21.92 -1.10
CA THR A 204 -41.60 22.14 0.26
C THR A 204 -41.31 23.55 0.76
N LEU A 205 -40.08 24.05 0.59
CA LEU A 205 -39.68 25.39 1.02
C LEU A 205 -40.43 26.50 0.26
N LEU A 206 -40.71 26.30 -1.03
CA LEU A 206 -41.14 27.35 -1.95
C LEU A 206 -42.63 27.30 -2.33
N SER A 207 -43.36 26.25 -1.95
CA SER A 207 -44.78 26.07 -2.31
C SER A 207 -45.77 26.93 -1.51
N LYS A 208 -45.37 27.52 -0.38
CA LYS A 208 -46.26 28.32 0.47
C LYS A 208 -45.60 29.65 0.87
N ASN A 209 -46.30 30.76 0.61
CA ASN A 209 -46.05 32.09 1.18
C ASN A 209 -44.73 32.81 0.84
N ALA A 210 -43.83 32.24 0.05
CA ALA A 210 -42.65 32.95 -0.44
C ALA A 210 -43.06 34.00 -1.48
N ALA A 211 -42.88 35.29 -1.18
CA ALA A 211 -43.15 36.36 -2.15
C ALA A 211 -42.04 36.48 -3.20
N ARG A 212 -40.81 36.15 -2.81
CA ARG A 212 -39.61 36.37 -3.61
C ARG A 212 -38.49 35.43 -3.18
N VAL A 213 -37.65 35.02 -4.13
CA VAL A 213 -36.51 34.14 -3.87
C VAL A 213 -35.21 34.84 -4.23
N VAL A 214 -34.25 34.81 -3.30
CA VAL A 214 -32.86 35.19 -3.55
C VAL A 214 -32.04 33.90 -3.65
N TRP A 215 -31.46 33.65 -4.81
CA TRP A 215 -30.68 32.45 -5.08
C TRP A 215 -29.20 32.82 -5.14
N ALA A 216 -28.45 32.47 -4.10
CA ALA A 216 -27.02 32.74 -4.03
C ALA A 216 -26.22 31.52 -4.51
N THR A 217 -25.28 31.75 -5.43
CA THR A 217 -24.39 30.69 -5.95
C THR A 217 -22.95 31.14 -5.94
N ALA A 218 -22.04 30.16 -5.92
CA ALA A 218 -20.64 30.40 -6.23
C ALA A 218 -20.49 30.80 -7.71
N ASP A 219 -19.43 31.54 -8.02
CA ASP A 219 -19.07 31.95 -9.39
C ASP A 219 -18.68 30.74 -10.25
N ARG A 220 -17.98 29.77 -9.63
CA ARG A 220 -17.62 28.49 -10.23
C ARG A 220 -17.66 27.38 -9.17
N LEU A 221 -18.21 26.22 -9.53
CA LEU A 221 -18.16 25.01 -8.72
C LEU A 221 -16.85 24.27 -8.99
N SER A 222 -15.79 24.62 -8.26
CA SER A 222 -14.46 24.00 -8.37
C SER A 222 -14.20 23.11 -7.15
N LEU A 223 -14.97 22.02 -7.04
CA LEU A 223 -14.81 21.04 -5.96
C LEU A 223 -14.17 19.78 -6.51
N THR A 224 -13.10 19.33 -5.87
CA THR A 224 -12.44 18.05 -6.14
C THR A 224 -12.46 17.19 -4.88
N GLY A 225 -12.85 15.92 -5.00
CA GLY A 225 -12.90 14.96 -3.89
C GLY A 225 -12.16 13.67 -4.20
N LEU A 226 -11.77 12.92 -3.16
CA LEU A 226 -11.04 11.66 -3.26
C LEU A 226 -11.96 10.48 -2.89
N THR A 227 -12.27 9.61 -3.85
CA THR A 227 -13.28 8.53 -3.71
C THR A 227 -12.67 7.17 -3.41
N ALA A 228 -11.47 6.89 -3.92
CA ALA A 228 -10.79 5.62 -3.72
C ALA A 228 -9.29 5.80 -3.51
N ALA A 229 -8.74 4.90 -2.69
CA ALA A 229 -7.30 4.78 -2.47
C ALA A 229 -6.98 3.33 -2.11
N ASP A 230 -6.38 2.60 -3.04
CA ASP A 230 -6.16 1.15 -2.93
C ASP A 230 -4.67 0.83 -3.01
N ASN A 231 -4.19 0.00 -2.07
CA ASN A 231 -2.79 -0.45 -2.05
C ASN A 231 -2.57 -1.62 -3.02
N GLN A 232 -2.14 -1.32 -4.24
CA GLN A 232 -1.88 -2.28 -5.31
C GLN A 232 -0.44 -2.82 -5.24
N VAL A 233 -0.03 -3.69 -6.17
CA VAL A 233 1.35 -4.23 -6.20
C VAL A 233 2.37 -3.10 -6.43
N ASP A 234 2.15 -2.30 -7.47
CA ASP A 234 3.11 -1.32 -7.99
C ASP A 234 3.05 0.06 -7.30
N GLY A 235 2.05 0.28 -6.44
CA GLY A 235 1.87 1.55 -5.74
C GLY A 235 0.49 1.69 -5.10
N PHE A 236 0.21 2.88 -4.57
CA PHE A 236 -1.11 3.24 -4.07
C PHE A 236 -1.91 3.88 -5.22
N ALA A 237 -2.97 3.20 -5.69
CA ALA A 237 -3.85 3.70 -6.74
C ALA A 237 -4.89 4.64 -6.15
N LEU A 238 -5.02 5.85 -6.72
CA LEU A 238 -5.90 6.91 -6.24
C LEU A 238 -6.92 7.27 -7.31
N THR A 239 -8.15 7.56 -6.87
CA THR A 239 -9.22 8.05 -7.74
C THR A 239 -9.81 9.31 -7.14
N ALA A 240 -9.77 10.40 -7.91
CA ALA A 240 -10.41 11.67 -7.58
C ALA A 240 -11.53 11.99 -8.56
N ILE A 241 -12.53 12.72 -8.07
CA ILE A 241 -13.65 13.24 -8.85
C ILE A 241 -13.69 14.75 -8.76
N ARG A 242 -14.17 15.42 -9.81
CA ARG A 242 -14.40 16.87 -9.82
C ARG A 242 -15.83 17.20 -10.19
N ALA A 243 -16.32 18.35 -9.73
CA ALA A 243 -17.62 18.84 -10.13
C ALA A 243 -17.63 19.18 -11.64
N PRO A 244 -18.68 18.80 -12.38
CA PRO A 244 -18.75 19.08 -13.81
C PRO A 244 -19.02 20.57 -14.06
N GLY A 245 -18.38 21.13 -15.08
CA GLY A 245 -18.53 22.55 -15.44
C GLY A 245 -17.32 23.17 -16.11
N ASP A 246 -16.13 22.54 -15.98
CA ASP A 246 -14.94 22.91 -16.74
C ASP A 246 -14.50 21.78 -17.68
N PRO A 247 -14.62 21.93 -19.01
CA PRO A 247 -14.09 20.95 -19.95
C PRO A 247 -12.56 21.00 -20.04
N ALA A 248 -11.88 22.00 -19.46
CA ALA A 248 -10.43 22.09 -19.52
C ALA A 248 -9.76 20.93 -18.75
N PRO A 249 -8.58 20.48 -19.21
CA PRO A 249 -7.76 19.55 -18.44
C PRO A 249 -7.32 20.22 -17.13
N ALA A 250 -7.30 19.44 -16.06
CA ALA A 250 -6.87 19.91 -14.74
C ALA A 250 -5.96 18.87 -14.10
N GLN A 251 -5.02 19.33 -13.28
CA GLN A 251 -4.15 18.47 -12.49
C GLN A 251 -4.33 18.79 -11.02
N VAL A 252 -4.38 17.74 -10.20
CA VAL A 252 -4.42 17.85 -8.74
C VAL A 252 -3.33 16.95 -8.18
N THR A 253 -2.63 17.44 -7.16
CA THR A 253 -1.62 16.65 -6.46
C THR A 253 -2.23 16.08 -5.19
N ALA A 254 -2.03 14.79 -4.94
CA ALA A 254 -2.40 14.13 -3.70
C ALA A 254 -1.14 13.85 -2.88
N GLY A 255 -1.18 14.20 -1.59
CA GLY A 255 -0.15 13.85 -0.62
C GLY A 255 -0.64 12.74 0.32
N ALA A 256 0.22 11.75 0.59
CA ALA A 256 0.00 10.74 1.63
C ALA A 256 0.71 11.14 2.92
N PHE A 257 0.03 10.95 4.05
CA PHE A 257 0.47 11.37 5.39
C PHE A 257 0.47 10.21 6.38
N ASP A 258 1.46 10.19 7.27
CA ASP A 258 1.51 9.23 8.38
C ASP A 258 0.57 9.60 9.55
N ASP A 259 0.59 8.78 10.60
CA ASP A 259 -0.16 8.98 11.84
C ASP A 259 0.19 10.29 12.59
N LYS A 260 1.37 10.86 12.32
CA LYS A 260 1.88 12.13 12.85
C LYS A 260 1.60 13.31 11.92
N GLY A 261 1.00 13.09 10.76
CA GLY A 261 0.71 14.12 9.77
C GLY A 261 1.93 14.56 8.94
N ARG A 262 2.99 13.74 8.89
CA ARG A 262 4.15 13.98 8.01
C ARG A 262 3.82 13.47 6.61
N ARG A 263 4.11 14.29 5.60
CA ARG A 263 3.94 13.92 4.19
C ARG A 263 5.04 12.93 3.79
N ILE A 264 4.64 11.74 3.32
CA ILE A 264 5.56 10.66 2.94
C ILE A 264 5.76 10.62 1.43
N ALA A 265 4.69 10.81 0.66
CA ALA A 265 4.72 10.60 -0.78
C ALA A 265 3.63 11.40 -1.51
N ASP A 266 3.80 11.50 -2.83
CA ASP A 266 3.02 12.35 -3.71
C ASP A 266 2.58 11.61 -4.98
N ALA A 267 1.39 11.95 -5.47
CA ALA A 267 0.89 11.48 -6.75
C ALA A 267 0.12 12.60 -7.46
N THR A 268 0.35 12.74 -8.76
CA THR A 268 -0.41 13.67 -9.60
C THR A 268 -1.56 12.93 -10.27
N LEU A 269 -2.78 13.42 -10.08
CA LEU A 269 -3.98 12.97 -10.78
C LEU A 269 -4.32 13.97 -11.89
N THR A 270 -4.55 13.46 -13.11
CA THR A 270 -4.86 14.31 -14.26
C THR A 270 -6.28 14.05 -14.74
N PHE A 271 -7.10 15.09 -14.74
CA PHE A 271 -8.41 15.10 -15.39
C PHE A 271 -8.23 15.39 -16.87
N ALA A 272 -8.60 14.44 -17.72
CA ALA A 272 -8.62 14.66 -19.16
C ALA A 272 -9.73 15.67 -19.54
N PRO A 273 -9.67 16.26 -20.75
CA PRO A 273 -10.69 17.20 -21.20
C PRO A 273 -12.10 16.59 -21.15
N GLY A 274 -13.04 17.25 -20.47
CA GLY A 274 -14.41 16.78 -20.29
C GLY A 274 -14.61 15.63 -19.28
N GLU A 275 -13.55 14.98 -18.81
CA GLU A 275 -13.63 13.90 -17.82
C GLU A 275 -13.84 14.45 -16.40
N ALA A 276 -14.75 13.83 -15.64
CA ALA A 276 -15.03 14.18 -14.25
C ALA A 276 -14.24 13.33 -13.24
N THR A 277 -13.54 12.31 -13.72
CA THR A 277 -12.76 11.37 -12.91
C THR A 277 -11.30 11.41 -13.34
N ALA A 278 -10.39 11.38 -12.37
CA ALA A 278 -8.95 11.27 -12.59
C ALA A 278 -8.39 10.14 -11.73
N THR A 279 -7.41 9.43 -12.28
CA THR A 279 -6.66 8.41 -11.56
C THR A 279 -5.18 8.80 -11.47
N GLY A 280 -4.50 8.31 -10.46
CA GLY A 280 -3.07 8.49 -10.27
C GLY A 280 -2.49 7.35 -9.44
N THR A 281 -1.18 7.12 -9.53
CA THR A 281 -0.50 6.09 -8.75
C THR A 281 0.64 6.71 -7.97
N MET A 282 0.68 6.41 -6.67
CA MET A 282 1.76 6.79 -5.77
C MET A 282 2.77 5.65 -5.69
N ALA A 283 3.87 5.77 -6.43
CA ALA A 283 4.92 4.77 -6.49
C ALA A 283 5.88 4.92 -5.29
N VAL A 284 5.66 4.11 -4.26
CA VAL A 284 6.47 4.06 -3.04
C VAL A 284 6.76 2.62 -2.64
N PRO A 285 7.93 2.35 -2.03
CA PRO A 285 8.23 1.08 -1.40
C PRO A 285 7.14 0.66 -0.41
N PHE A 286 6.88 -0.63 -0.28
CA PHE A 286 5.76 -1.13 0.53
C PHE A 286 5.90 -0.77 2.01
N GLU A 287 7.13 -0.63 2.52
CA GLU A 287 7.42 -0.23 3.89
C GLU A 287 6.76 1.12 4.20
N LEU A 288 6.92 2.07 3.28
CA LEU A 288 6.36 3.42 3.40
C LEU A 288 4.85 3.46 3.10
N ARG A 289 4.36 2.57 2.22
CA ARG A 289 2.92 2.47 1.91
C ARG A 289 2.08 2.07 3.11
N ASN A 290 2.60 1.21 3.98
CA ASN A 290 1.89 0.76 5.18
C ASN A 290 1.87 1.81 6.30
N ASP A 291 2.70 2.84 6.21
CA ASP A 291 2.73 3.96 7.15
C ASP A 291 1.66 5.02 6.81
N PHE A 292 0.97 4.90 5.68
CA PHE A 292 -0.07 5.86 5.28
C PHE A 292 -1.28 5.76 6.21
N ALA A 293 -1.61 6.87 6.87
CA ALA A 293 -2.82 7.02 7.69
C ALA A 293 -3.93 7.81 6.97
N SER A 294 -3.55 8.74 6.09
CA SER A 294 -4.50 9.53 5.30
C SER A 294 -3.90 10.05 4.00
N ILE A 295 -4.75 10.36 3.04
CA ILE A 295 -4.38 10.95 1.76
C ILE A 295 -5.25 12.19 1.55
N ALA A 296 -4.63 13.31 1.19
CA ALA A 296 -5.32 14.58 0.97
C ALA A 296 -4.95 15.21 -0.37
N LEU A 297 -5.91 15.86 -1.02
CA LEU A 297 -5.68 16.66 -2.22
C LEU A 297 -5.15 18.05 -1.85
N ASP A 298 -4.05 18.46 -2.49
CA ASP A 298 -3.44 19.77 -2.26
C ASP A 298 -4.34 20.90 -2.78
N GLY A 299 -4.45 21.98 -2.01
CA GLY A 299 -5.24 23.17 -2.36
C GLY A 299 -6.74 23.06 -2.05
N GLU A 300 -7.24 21.87 -1.75
CA GLU A 300 -8.65 21.60 -1.45
C GLU A 300 -8.90 21.55 0.07
N ARG A 301 -9.43 22.64 0.64
CA ARG A 301 -9.65 22.78 2.09
C ARG A 301 -11.04 22.32 2.51
N GLN A 302 -11.33 21.04 2.31
CA GLN A 302 -12.64 20.46 2.58
C GLN A 302 -12.56 18.96 2.92
N ALA A 303 -13.54 18.42 3.67
CA ALA A 303 -13.47 17.06 4.22
C ALA A 303 -13.46 15.92 3.17
N GLY A 304 -14.16 16.08 2.06
CA GLY A 304 -14.16 15.16 0.91
C GLY A 304 -12.89 15.16 0.07
N ALA A 305 -11.95 16.07 0.30
CA ALA A 305 -10.61 16.03 -0.30
C ALA A 305 -9.67 15.09 0.43
N VAL A 306 -10.09 14.57 1.60
CA VAL A 306 -9.29 13.74 2.48
C VAL A 306 -9.92 12.37 2.60
N ARG A 307 -9.09 11.34 2.49
CA ARG A 307 -9.46 9.95 2.71
C ARG A 307 -8.54 9.36 3.78
N VAL A 308 -9.12 8.89 4.88
CA VAL A 308 -8.40 8.14 5.91
C VAL A 308 -8.32 6.66 5.53
N LEU A 309 -7.24 6.02 5.94
CA LEU A 309 -6.93 4.62 5.64
C LEU A 309 -7.00 3.79 6.92
N ASP A 310 -7.45 2.55 6.79
CA ASP A 310 -7.57 1.60 7.89
C ASP A 310 -6.57 0.44 7.78
N GLU A 311 -6.63 -0.50 8.73
CA GLU A 311 -5.82 -1.73 8.71
C GLU A 311 -6.09 -2.61 7.46
N SER A 312 -7.28 -2.52 6.87
CA SER A 312 -7.61 -3.29 5.65
C SER A 312 -6.82 -2.82 4.43
N SER A 313 -6.41 -1.54 4.43
CA SER A 313 -5.64 -0.88 3.37
C SER A 313 -4.14 -1.23 3.40
N LYS A 314 -3.65 -1.83 4.49
CA LYS A 314 -2.24 -2.25 4.62
C LYS A 314 -2.00 -3.60 3.93
N ARG A 315 -0.92 -3.70 3.15
CA ARG A 315 -0.45 -4.96 2.55
C ARG A 315 0.57 -5.61 3.48
N ARG A 316 0.39 -6.88 3.82
CA ARG A 316 1.34 -7.63 4.66
C ARG A 316 2.27 -8.46 3.78
N ARG A 317 3.49 -8.64 4.28
CA ARG A 317 4.51 -9.46 3.66
C ARG A 317 4.31 -10.93 4.03
N VAL A 318 4.33 -11.80 3.03
CA VAL A 318 4.22 -13.24 3.16
C VAL A 318 5.48 -13.87 2.59
N GLY A 319 6.22 -14.59 3.44
CA GLY A 319 7.39 -15.36 3.02
C GLY A 319 6.95 -16.70 2.42
N LEU A 320 7.46 -17.06 1.24
CA LEU A 320 7.22 -18.33 0.59
C LEU A 320 8.50 -19.16 0.62
N LEU A 321 8.41 -20.40 1.09
CA LEU A 321 9.50 -21.35 1.19
C LEU A 321 9.09 -22.67 0.55
N SER A 322 9.98 -23.26 -0.24
CA SER A 322 9.82 -24.56 -0.89
C SER A 322 11.19 -25.20 -1.03
N GLN A 323 11.24 -26.54 -1.01
CA GLN A 323 12.44 -27.33 -1.26
C GLN A 323 12.39 -28.15 -2.56
N ALA A 324 11.31 -28.06 -3.34
CA ALA A 324 11.27 -28.68 -4.67
C ALA A 324 11.83 -27.73 -5.74
N GLU A 325 12.48 -28.29 -6.77
CA GLU A 325 12.92 -27.55 -7.94
C GLU A 325 11.76 -26.78 -8.56
N ALA A 326 11.96 -25.48 -8.77
CA ALA A 326 11.12 -24.73 -9.68
C ALA A 326 11.58 -25.07 -11.10
N ASP A 327 11.05 -26.15 -11.69
CA ASP A 327 11.28 -26.41 -13.10
C ASP A 327 10.66 -25.26 -13.92
N GLN A 328 11.51 -24.35 -14.41
CA GLN A 328 11.05 -23.20 -15.21
C GLN A 328 10.35 -23.66 -16.49
N ALA A 329 10.61 -24.88 -16.95
CA ALA A 329 9.95 -25.46 -18.13
C ALA A 329 8.51 -25.92 -17.82
N GLN A 330 8.18 -26.26 -16.57
CA GLN A 330 6.85 -26.73 -16.15
C GLN A 330 6.32 -26.00 -14.90
N PRO A 331 5.95 -24.71 -15.02
CA PRO A 331 5.56 -23.89 -13.87
C PRO A 331 4.38 -24.42 -13.06
N LEU A 332 3.48 -25.22 -13.67
CA LEU A 332 2.30 -25.77 -13.01
C LEU A 332 2.63 -26.88 -11.99
N LEU A 333 3.80 -27.50 -12.11
CA LEU A 333 4.28 -28.51 -11.16
C LEU A 333 5.05 -27.88 -9.99
N SER A 334 5.31 -26.57 -10.02
CA SER A 334 6.00 -25.90 -8.92
C SER A 334 5.08 -25.79 -7.69
N PRO A 335 5.53 -26.21 -6.49
CA PRO A 335 4.73 -26.15 -5.27
C PRO A 335 4.25 -24.74 -4.90
N LEU A 336 4.99 -23.70 -5.30
CA LEU A 336 4.65 -22.31 -4.98
C LEU A 336 3.75 -21.64 -6.03
N TYR A 337 3.54 -22.24 -7.20
CA TYR A 337 2.83 -21.59 -8.32
C TYR A 337 1.41 -21.15 -7.94
N TYR A 338 0.61 -22.08 -7.43
CA TYR A 338 -0.79 -21.81 -7.06
C TYR A 338 -0.90 -20.88 -5.85
N ILE A 339 -0.01 -21.04 -4.86
CA ILE A 339 0.06 -20.15 -3.68
C ILE A 339 0.36 -18.72 -4.13
N ARG A 340 1.36 -18.53 -5.00
CA ARG A 340 1.76 -17.23 -5.53
C ARG A 340 0.59 -16.57 -6.25
N ARG A 341 -0.08 -17.30 -7.15
CA ARG A 341 -1.21 -16.79 -7.93
C ARG A 341 -2.40 -16.42 -7.04
N ALA A 342 -2.67 -17.20 -6.01
CA ALA A 342 -3.77 -16.95 -5.07
C ALA A 342 -3.52 -15.73 -4.17
N LEU A 343 -2.27 -15.49 -3.74
CA LEU A 343 -1.94 -14.44 -2.77
C LEU A 343 -1.47 -13.12 -3.38
N GLN A 344 -0.96 -13.12 -4.61
CA GLN A 344 -0.46 -11.91 -5.30
C GLN A 344 -1.41 -10.70 -5.24
N PRO A 345 -2.75 -10.85 -5.34
CA PRO A 345 -3.67 -9.72 -5.20
C PRO A 345 -3.75 -9.14 -3.78
N PHE A 346 -3.44 -9.93 -2.74
CA PHE A 346 -3.77 -9.62 -1.35
C PHE A 346 -2.56 -9.41 -0.44
N ALA A 347 -1.36 -9.79 -0.88
CA ALA A 347 -0.13 -9.75 -0.10
C ALA A 347 1.09 -9.33 -0.95
N ASP A 348 2.14 -8.89 -0.26
CA ASP A 348 3.48 -8.76 -0.82
C ASP A 348 4.22 -10.09 -0.61
N LEU A 349 4.68 -10.71 -1.69
CA LEU A 349 5.26 -12.06 -1.66
C LEU A 349 6.77 -11.96 -1.70
N VAL A 350 7.44 -12.66 -0.81
CA VAL A 350 8.90 -12.68 -0.71
C VAL A 350 9.38 -14.11 -0.76
N GLU A 351 10.39 -14.34 -1.58
CA GLU A 351 11.08 -15.62 -1.74
C GLU A 351 12.56 -15.43 -1.37
N PRO A 352 13.22 -16.41 -0.75
CA PRO A 352 14.64 -16.36 -0.42
C PRO A 352 15.50 -16.42 -1.68
N SER A 353 16.75 -15.95 -1.57
CA SER A 353 17.74 -16.06 -2.66
C SER A 353 18.44 -17.41 -2.70
N SER A 354 18.48 -18.13 -1.57
CA SER A 354 19.09 -19.45 -1.42
C SER A 354 18.02 -20.52 -1.27
N ALA A 355 18.30 -21.73 -1.77
CA ALA A 355 17.49 -22.92 -1.52
C ALA A 355 17.80 -23.58 -0.17
N ASP A 356 18.96 -23.29 0.43
CA ASP A 356 19.33 -23.82 1.74
C ASP A 356 18.43 -23.21 2.83
N LEU A 357 17.67 -24.04 3.54
CA LEU A 357 16.79 -23.60 4.62
C LEU A 357 17.53 -22.94 5.78
N ALA A 358 18.80 -23.30 6.02
CA ALA A 358 19.62 -22.68 7.06
C ALA A 358 19.87 -21.18 6.77
N ASP A 359 19.90 -20.79 5.49
CA ASP A 359 20.04 -19.39 5.07
C ASP A 359 18.70 -18.74 4.72
N ALA A 360 17.81 -19.47 4.04
CA ALA A 360 16.53 -18.99 3.54
C ALA A 360 15.58 -18.55 4.67
N ILE A 361 15.49 -19.33 5.75
CA ILE A 361 14.62 -18.99 6.89
C ILE A 361 15.07 -17.68 7.55
N PRO A 362 16.35 -17.48 7.92
CA PRO A 362 16.85 -16.19 8.38
C PRO A 362 16.59 -15.03 7.41
N GLN A 363 16.87 -15.19 6.12
CA GLN A 363 16.62 -14.14 5.11
C GLN A 363 15.15 -13.69 5.09
N ILE A 364 14.22 -14.65 5.17
CA ILE A 364 12.79 -14.36 5.22
C ILE A 364 12.41 -13.72 6.55
N LEU A 365 12.89 -14.22 7.68
CA LEU A 365 12.59 -13.66 9.00
C LEU A 365 13.10 -12.22 9.18
N ASP A 366 14.28 -11.91 8.65
CA ASP A 366 14.89 -10.57 8.72
C ASP A 366 14.06 -9.52 7.95
N GLN A 367 13.28 -9.97 6.96
CA GLN A 367 12.32 -9.16 6.22
C GLN A 367 10.98 -8.92 6.94
N LYS A 368 10.82 -9.43 8.16
CA LYS A 368 9.66 -9.27 9.06
C LYS A 368 8.30 -9.61 8.42
N PRO A 369 8.13 -10.81 7.87
CA PRO A 369 6.86 -11.25 7.32
C PRO A 369 5.83 -11.44 8.43
N ALA A 370 4.56 -11.17 8.11
CA ALA A 370 3.45 -11.48 9.01
C ALA A 370 3.06 -12.97 8.95
N MET A 371 3.40 -13.62 7.83
CA MET A 371 3.10 -15.02 7.57
C MET A 371 4.23 -15.67 6.77
N ILE A 372 4.52 -16.94 7.06
CA ILE A 372 5.44 -17.77 6.29
C ILE A 372 4.66 -18.98 5.81
N ILE A 373 4.76 -19.29 4.52
CA ILE A 373 4.14 -20.46 3.90
C ILE A 373 5.26 -21.42 3.44
N MET A 374 5.19 -22.66 3.90
CA MET A 374 6.13 -23.73 3.57
C MET A 374 5.42 -24.78 2.72
N ALA A 375 5.92 -25.02 1.51
CA ALA A 375 5.42 -26.04 0.60
C ALA A 375 6.31 -27.30 0.68
N ASP A 376 5.75 -28.40 1.18
CA ASP A 376 6.40 -29.72 1.30
C ASP A 376 7.81 -29.68 1.92
N ILE A 377 7.98 -28.93 3.01
CA ILE A 377 9.21 -28.95 3.81
C ILE A 377 9.01 -29.96 4.94
N GLY A 378 9.91 -30.93 5.05
CA GLY A 378 9.92 -31.93 6.11
C GLY A 378 10.61 -31.42 7.37
N THR A 379 11.91 -31.70 7.48
CA THR A 379 12.76 -31.39 8.62
C THR A 379 13.34 -29.98 8.50
N ILE A 380 13.15 -29.17 9.54
CA ILE A 380 13.74 -27.83 9.64
C ILE A 380 15.10 -27.92 10.33
N PRO A 381 16.18 -27.30 9.78
CA PRO A 381 17.50 -27.36 10.39
C PRO A 381 17.50 -26.81 11.83
N ALA A 382 18.15 -27.53 12.76
CA ALA A 382 18.09 -27.21 14.19
C ALA A 382 18.61 -25.81 14.53
N GLN A 383 19.54 -25.29 13.74
CA GLN A 383 20.15 -23.96 13.92
C GLN A 383 19.14 -22.81 13.78
N VAL A 384 18.15 -22.96 12.91
CA VAL A 384 17.15 -21.92 12.59
C VAL A 384 15.79 -22.21 13.19
N ARG A 385 15.55 -23.46 13.61
CA ARG A 385 14.28 -23.90 14.20
C ARG A 385 13.83 -23.00 15.35
N GLN A 386 14.71 -22.67 16.29
CA GLN A 386 14.34 -21.84 17.45
C GLN A 386 13.91 -20.43 17.02
N ARG A 387 14.58 -19.81 16.04
CA ARG A 387 14.20 -18.49 15.53
C ARG A 387 12.79 -18.49 14.93
N LEU A 388 12.42 -19.57 14.26
CA LEU A 388 11.08 -19.72 13.68
C LEU A 388 10.02 -19.92 14.78
N VAL A 389 10.31 -20.74 15.80
CA VAL A 389 9.43 -20.92 16.96
C VAL A 389 9.22 -19.58 17.68
N ASP A 390 10.30 -18.84 17.96
CA ASP A 390 10.24 -17.53 18.61
C ASP A 390 9.41 -16.53 17.76
N TRP A 391 9.53 -16.58 16.44
CA TRP A 391 8.74 -15.72 15.53
C TRP A 391 7.24 -16.06 15.60
N VAL A 392 6.87 -17.34 15.60
CA VAL A 392 5.48 -17.77 15.80
C VAL A 392 4.97 -17.31 17.16
N ASP A 393 5.71 -17.55 18.24
CA ASP A 393 5.30 -17.17 19.60
C ASP A 393 5.10 -15.65 19.74
N ASN A 394 5.81 -14.84 18.95
CA ASN A 394 5.69 -13.39 18.89
C ASN A 394 4.58 -12.86 17.96
N GLY A 395 3.76 -13.72 17.34
CA GLY A 395 2.62 -13.32 16.50
C GLY A 395 2.71 -13.71 15.04
N GLY A 396 3.74 -14.46 14.63
CA GLY A 396 3.86 -15.00 13.28
C GLY A 396 2.79 -16.05 12.96
N THR A 397 2.32 -16.09 11.70
CA THR A 397 1.45 -17.16 11.21
C THR A 397 2.22 -18.11 10.30
N LEU A 398 2.47 -19.35 10.74
CA LEU A 398 3.13 -20.38 9.93
C LEU A 398 2.07 -21.25 9.25
N VAL A 399 2.07 -21.27 7.91
CA VAL A 399 1.24 -22.17 7.10
C VAL A 399 2.14 -23.22 6.48
N ARG A 400 1.81 -24.49 6.66
CA ARG A 400 2.53 -25.61 6.04
C ARG A 400 1.58 -26.38 5.13
N PHE A 401 2.08 -26.81 3.99
CA PHE A 401 1.41 -27.79 3.14
C PHE A 401 2.11 -29.14 3.28
N ALA A 402 1.31 -30.18 3.46
CA ALA A 402 1.80 -31.54 3.51
C ALA A 402 2.21 -32.04 2.12
N GLY A 403 3.13 -32.99 2.08
CA GLY A 403 3.58 -33.66 0.87
C GLY A 403 4.42 -34.88 1.25
N SER A 404 5.10 -35.48 0.27
CA SER A 404 5.88 -36.70 0.48
C SER A 404 7.03 -36.50 1.46
N ARG A 405 7.71 -35.35 1.44
CA ARG A 405 8.82 -35.04 2.35
C ARG A 405 8.32 -34.83 3.77
N LEU A 406 7.23 -34.08 3.96
CA LEU A 406 6.64 -33.92 5.30
C LEU A 406 6.08 -35.23 5.85
N ALA A 407 5.53 -36.11 5.01
CA ALA A 407 5.00 -37.42 5.41
C ALA A 407 6.11 -38.41 5.82
N ALA A 408 7.29 -38.29 5.20
CA ALA A 408 8.48 -39.07 5.52
C ALA A 408 9.24 -38.48 6.72
N ALA A 409 9.18 -37.16 6.90
CA ALA A 409 9.74 -36.49 8.07
C ALA A 409 8.99 -36.86 9.35
N GLY A 410 9.73 -36.94 10.45
CA GLY A 410 9.14 -37.14 11.78
C GLY A 410 8.24 -35.97 12.20
N ASN A 411 7.51 -36.15 13.30
CA ASN A 411 6.67 -35.11 13.88
C ASN A 411 7.48 -33.96 14.50
N ASP A 412 7.07 -32.71 14.26
CA ASP A 412 7.56 -31.51 14.96
C ASP A 412 6.41 -30.89 15.79
N ASP A 413 6.37 -31.24 17.08
CA ASP A 413 5.32 -30.79 18.00
C ASP A 413 5.30 -29.26 18.20
N ASP A 414 6.38 -28.54 17.82
CA ASP A 414 6.44 -27.08 17.95
C ASP A 414 5.95 -26.30 16.74
N LEU A 415 6.05 -26.90 15.55
CA LEU A 415 5.80 -26.23 14.28
C LEU A 415 4.69 -26.88 13.44
N LEU A 416 4.01 -27.88 14.00
CA LEU A 416 2.81 -28.49 13.44
C LEU A 416 1.63 -28.34 14.41
N PRO A 417 0.42 -28.06 13.91
CA PRO A 417 -0.76 -27.97 14.74
C PRO A 417 -1.23 -29.35 15.23
N VAL A 418 -0.80 -30.45 14.62
CA VAL A 418 -1.20 -31.83 14.97
C VAL A 418 -0.04 -32.78 14.70
N ARG A 419 -0.04 -33.93 15.39
CA ARG A 419 0.86 -35.04 15.07
C ARG A 419 0.34 -35.79 13.85
N LEU A 420 1.24 -36.23 12.99
CA LEU A 420 0.99 -36.90 11.73
C LEU A 420 1.30 -38.38 11.85
N ARG A 421 0.49 -39.18 11.15
CA ARG A 421 0.77 -40.60 10.92
C ARG A 421 1.86 -40.72 9.85
N THR A 422 2.74 -41.71 10.01
CA THR A 422 3.79 -41.98 9.04
C THR A 422 3.20 -42.42 7.70
N GLY A 423 3.67 -41.80 6.62
CA GLY A 423 3.23 -42.09 5.25
C GLY A 423 1.95 -41.35 4.83
N GLU A 424 1.52 -41.64 3.61
CA GLU A 424 0.37 -40.97 2.97
C GLU A 424 -0.79 -41.95 2.74
N ARG A 425 -2.01 -41.42 2.70
CA ARG A 425 -3.21 -42.15 2.29
C ARG A 425 -3.51 -41.81 0.83
N SER A 426 -3.61 -42.83 -0.02
CA SER A 426 -4.11 -42.71 -1.39
C SER A 426 -5.55 -43.18 -1.51
N LEU A 427 -6.34 -42.48 -2.33
CA LEU A 427 -7.77 -42.65 -2.59
C LEU A 427 -7.99 -42.68 -4.11
N GLY A 428 -8.70 -43.68 -4.60
CA GLY A 428 -9.13 -43.78 -6.00
C GLY A 428 -8.11 -44.41 -6.97
N GLY A 429 -6.95 -44.88 -6.51
CA GLY A 429 -6.00 -45.63 -7.34
C GLY A 429 -6.43 -47.09 -7.61
N ALA A 430 -5.78 -47.75 -8.58
CA ALA A 430 -6.09 -49.14 -9.00
C ALA A 430 -6.05 -50.18 -7.87
N LEU A 431 -5.35 -49.88 -6.76
CA LEU A 431 -5.25 -50.72 -5.55
C LEU A 431 -6.07 -50.16 -4.36
N SER A 432 -6.74 -49.01 -4.51
CA SER A 432 -7.54 -48.36 -3.47
C SER A 432 -9.03 -48.64 -3.67
N TRP A 433 -9.67 -49.24 -2.66
CA TRP A 433 -11.11 -49.51 -2.65
C TRP A 433 -11.99 -48.27 -2.36
N THR A 434 -11.39 -47.11 -2.08
CA THR A 434 -12.09 -45.88 -1.74
C THR A 434 -12.02 -44.86 -2.86
N SER A 435 -13.13 -44.16 -3.16
CA SER A 435 -13.15 -43.05 -4.11
C SER A 435 -12.48 -41.79 -3.53
N PRO A 436 -12.01 -40.86 -4.38
CA PRO A 436 -11.61 -39.52 -3.94
C PRO A 436 -12.68 -38.88 -3.06
N GLN A 437 -12.27 -38.22 -1.98
CA GLN A 437 -13.19 -37.71 -0.97
C GLN A 437 -13.48 -36.22 -1.21
N PRO A 438 -14.75 -35.80 -1.23
CA PRO A 438 -15.11 -34.39 -1.31
C PRO A 438 -14.93 -33.69 0.03
N VAL A 439 -14.79 -32.37 -0.02
CA VAL A 439 -14.75 -31.50 1.17
C VAL A 439 -16.16 -31.39 1.76
N THR A 440 -16.28 -31.44 3.09
CA THR A 440 -17.57 -31.29 3.79
C THR A 440 -17.86 -29.83 4.12
N GLU A 441 -19.00 -29.54 4.75
CA GLU A 441 -19.32 -28.20 5.22
C GLU A 441 -18.26 -27.69 6.22
N PHE A 442 -17.87 -26.42 6.11
CA PHE A 442 -16.93 -25.83 7.06
C PHE A 442 -17.56 -25.80 8.47
N PRO A 443 -16.80 -26.13 9.53
CA PRO A 443 -17.28 -26.02 10.89
C PRO A 443 -17.80 -24.61 11.20
N LYS A 444 -18.93 -24.53 11.92
CA LYS A 444 -19.53 -23.25 12.33
C LYS A 444 -18.62 -22.44 13.24
N ALA A 445 -17.71 -23.10 13.94
CA ALA A 445 -16.66 -22.50 14.74
C ALA A 445 -15.33 -22.66 13.99
N GLY A 446 -14.77 -21.54 13.50
CA GLY A 446 -13.51 -21.57 12.77
C GLY A 446 -13.37 -20.39 11.80
N PRO A 447 -12.19 -20.22 11.20
CA PRO A 447 -11.94 -19.09 10.32
C PRO A 447 -12.71 -19.14 9.00
N PHE A 448 -13.10 -20.33 8.53
CA PHE A 448 -13.79 -20.54 7.25
C PHE A 448 -15.32 -20.60 7.36
N ALA A 449 -15.90 -20.32 8.53
CA ALA A 449 -17.32 -20.52 8.82
C ALA A 449 -18.28 -19.68 7.95
N ASP A 450 -17.81 -18.57 7.38
CA ASP A 450 -18.55 -17.67 6.48
C ASP A 450 -18.30 -17.94 4.99
N LEU A 451 -17.44 -18.89 4.66
CA LEU A 451 -17.16 -19.28 3.27
C LEU A 451 -18.19 -20.32 2.80
N ALA A 452 -18.55 -20.24 1.52
CA ALA A 452 -19.34 -21.30 0.89
C ALA A 452 -18.47 -22.57 0.80
N PRO A 453 -18.97 -23.75 1.24
CA PRO A 453 -18.20 -24.98 1.18
C PRO A 453 -17.96 -25.40 -0.28
N PRO A 454 -16.73 -25.79 -0.66
CA PRO A 454 -16.43 -26.22 -2.02
C PRO A 454 -17.13 -27.54 -2.33
N THR A 455 -17.90 -27.57 -3.41
CA THR A 455 -18.60 -28.79 -3.88
C THR A 455 -17.84 -29.50 -5.00
N GLU A 456 -16.93 -28.78 -5.63
CA GLU A 456 -16.11 -29.19 -6.76
C GLU A 456 -14.76 -29.78 -6.34
N VAL A 457 -14.39 -29.64 -5.07
CA VAL A 457 -13.09 -30.06 -4.56
C VAL A 457 -13.13 -31.53 -4.14
N THR A 458 -12.19 -32.31 -4.66
CA THR A 458 -11.95 -33.71 -4.32
C THR A 458 -10.48 -33.93 -3.97
N VAL A 459 -10.25 -34.78 -2.98
CA VAL A 459 -8.92 -35.15 -2.49
C VAL A 459 -8.65 -36.61 -2.83
N SER A 460 -7.55 -36.86 -3.55
CA SER A 460 -7.09 -38.20 -3.92
C SER A 460 -5.93 -38.67 -3.05
N ARG A 461 -5.15 -37.78 -2.43
CA ARG A 461 -4.07 -38.13 -1.50
C ARG A 461 -4.02 -37.17 -0.33
N GLN A 462 -3.67 -37.67 0.86
CA GLN A 462 -3.50 -36.83 2.05
C GLN A 462 -2.56 -37.43 3.09
N VAL A 463 -1.94 -36.58 3.90
CA VAL A 463 -1.25 -36.98 5.14
C VAL A 463 -2.24 -36.95 6.30
N LEU A 464 -2.37 -38.06 7.02
CA LEU A 464 -3.34 -38.18 8.11
C LEU A 464 -2.79 -37.64 9.44
N ALA A 465 -3.64 -36.94 10.21
CA ALA A 465 -3.37 -36.64 11.59
C ALA A 465 -3.54 -37.88 12.51
N GLU A 466 -2.77 -37.95 13.59
CA GLU A 466 -3.00 -38.88 14.69
C GLU A 466 -4.31 -38.50 15.41
N PRO A 467 -5.24 -39.44 15.65
CA PRO A 467 -6.47 -39.15 16.37
C PRO A 467 -6.16 -38.76 17.81
N THR A 468 -6.54 -37.54 18.18
CA THR A 468 -6.36 -36.97 19.52
C THR A 468 -7.67 -36.31 19.98
N PRO A 469 -7.94 -36.18 21.29
CA PRO A 469 -9.23 -35.63 21.77
C PRO A 469 -9.53 -34.21 21.28
N ASP A 470 -8.50 -33.43 21.02
CA ASP A 470 -8.52 -32.04 20.58
C ASP A 470 -8.50 -31.88 19.05
N ILE A 471 -8.46 -32.98 18.28
CA ILE A 471 -8.42 -32.93 16.82
C ILE A 471 -9.63 -32.18 16.23
N VAL A 472 -10.79 -32.30 16.87
CA VAL A 472 -12.04 -31.67 16.42
C VAL A 472 -11.94 -30.14 16.53
N GLU A 473 -11.41 -29.64 17.65
CA GLU A 473 -11.21 -28.19 17.87
C GLU A 473 -10.13 -27.61 16.97
N ARG A 474 -9.12 -28.42 16.62
CA ARG A 474 -8.02 -28.03 15.72
C ARG A 474 -8.41 -28.11 14.24
N THR A 475 -9.54 -28.72 13.87
CA THR A 475 -9.93 -28.91 12.46
C THR A 475 -10.69 -27.70 11.93
N TRP A 476 -10.13 -27.01 10.92
CA TRP A 476 -10.76 -25.88 10.24
C TRP A 476 -11.52 -26.28 8.98
N ALA A 477 -11.14 -27.39 8.34
CA ALA A 477 -11.84 -27.98 7.21
C ALA A 477 -11.66 -29.50 7.26
N ALA A 478 -12.69 -30.26 6.89
CA ALA A 478 -12.68 -31.73 6.89
C ALA A 478 -13.22 -32.30 5.57
N LEU A 479 -12.93 -33.57 5.33
CA LEU A 479 -13.50 -34.33 4.21
C LEU A 479 -14.80 -35.03 4.63
N ALA A 480 -15.53 -35.56 3.65
CA ALA A 480 -16.81 -36.25 3.89
C ALA A 480 -16.69 -37.48 4.80
N ASP A 481 -15.51 -38.08 4.92
CA ASP A 481 -15.22 -39.19 5.83
C ASP A 481 -14.79 -38.74 7.25
N GLY A 482 -14.81 -37.43 7.52
CA GLY A 482 -14.45 -36.83 8.81
C GLY A 482 -12.95 -36.63 9.02
N THR A 483 -12.10 -36.97 8.05
CA THR A 483 -10.65 -36.70 8.17
C THR A 483 -10.33 -35.20 7.98
N PRO A 484 -9.41 -34.62 8.78
CA PRO A 484 -9.06 -33.20 8.63
C PRO A 484 -8.36 -32.92 7.31
N LEU A 485 -8.82 -31.88 6.61
CA LEU A 485 -8.16 -31.31 5.42
C LEU A 485 -7.26 -30.13 5.80
N VAL A 486 -7.73 -29.28 6.72
CA VAL A 486 -6.94 -28.16 7.27
C VAL A 486 -7.05 -28.18 8.78
N THR A 487 -5.89 -28.16 9.45
CA THR A 487 -5.81 -28.04 10.90
C THR A 487 -5.10 -26.75 11.30
N GLY A 488 -5.45 -26.19 12.45
CA GLY A 488 -4.84 -24.98 12.97
C GLY A 488 -4.79 -24.93 14.50
N LEU A 489 -3.75 -24.30 15.02
CA LEU A 489 -3.47 -24.18 16.45
C LEU A 489 -2.94 -22.78 16.76
N LYS A 490 -3.49 -22.13 17.79
CA LYS A 490 -2.89 -20.89 18.33
C LYS A 490 -1.75 -21.26 19.27
N ARG A 491 -0.59 -20.62 19.07
CA ARG A 491 0.61 -20.83 19.88
C ARG A 491 1.24 -19.48 20.22
N GLY A 492 1.42 -19.21 21.51
CA GLY A 492 1.83 -17.88 21.98
C GLY A 492 0.86 -16.81 21.47
N LYS A 493 1.38 -15.80 20.75
CA LYS A 493 0.57 -14.79 20.05
C LYS A 493 0.29 -15.14 18.58
N GLY A 494 0.93 -16.19 18.05
CA GLY A 494 0.86 -16.58 16.64
C GLY A 494 -0.08 -17.75 16.37
N THR A 495 -0.02 -18.25 15.13
CA THR A 495 -0.89 -19.33 14.64
C THR A 495 -0.12 -20.30 13.75
N LEU A 496 -0.31 -21.59 13.99
CA LEU A 496 0.15 -22.69 13.13
C LEU A 496 -1.03 -23.18 12.29
N VAL A 497 -0.82 -23.42 11.00
CA VAL A 497 -1.82 -23.94 10.07
C VAL A 497 -1.18 -25.03 9.22
N LEU A 498 -1.86 -26.16 9.04
CA LEU A 498 -1.43 -27.25 8.19
C LEU A 498 -2.54 -27.62 7.21
N PHE A 499 -2.22 -27.60 5.92
CA PHE A 499 -3.00 -28.27 4.88
C PHE A 499 -2.50 -29.70 4.76
N HIS A 500 -3.41 -30.68 4.88
CA HIS A 500 -3.10 -32.11 4.83
C HIS A 500 -2.90 -32.63 3.39
N VAL A 501 -2.76 -31.72 2.43
CA VAL A 501 -2.55 -31.97 1.00
C VAL A 501 -1.43 -31.05 0.48
N THR A 502 -0.90 -31.39 -0.69
CA THR A 502 0.08 -30.55 -1.39
C THR A 502 -0.57 -29.28 -1.93
N PRO A 503 0.22 -28.20 -2.16
CA PRO A 503 -0.27 -26.99 -2.81
C PRO A 503 -0.34 -27.13 -4.34
N GLU A 504 -0.17 -28.34 -4.85
CA GLU A 504 -0.20 -28.71 -6.27
C GLU A 504 -1.47 -29.49 -6.62
N ALA A 505 -1.82 -29.50 -7.91
CA ALA A 505 -2.96 -30.24 -8.41
C ALA A 505 -2.76 -31.77 -8.53
N THR A 506 -1.78 -32.33 -7.81
CA THR A 506 -1.39 -33.75 -7.86
C THR A 506 -2.15 -34.58 -6.81
N TRP A 507 -2.38 -34.04 -5.62
CA TRP A 507 -3.06 -34.73 -4.50
C TRP A 507 -4.53 -34.33 -4.34
N SER A 508 -4.90 -33.17 -4.88
CA SER A 508 -6.27 -32.66 -4.88
C SER A 508 -6.43 -31.62 -5.97
N ASN A 509 -7.67 -31.35 -6.38
CA ASN A 509 -7.97 -30.20 -7.24
C ASN A 509 -8.23 -28.90 -6.45
N LEU A 510 -7.97 -28.89 -5.12
CA LEU A 510 -8.14 -27.72 -4.27
C LEU A 510 -7.33 -26.51 -4.78
N PRO A 511 -6.04 -26.61 -5.14
CA PRO A 511 -5.24 -25.44 -5.54
C PRO A 511 -5.72 -24.72 -6.81
N ILE A 512 -6.55 -25.39 -7.63
CA ILE A 512 -7.16 -24.81 -8.85
C ILE A 512 -8.54 -24.18 -8.54
N SER A 513 -9.11 -24.43 -7.36
CA SER A 513 -10.45 -23.93 -6.99
C SER A 513 -10.44 -22.47 -6.53
N GLY A 514 -11.58 -21.78 -6.68
CA GLY A 514 -11.79 -20.46 -6.08
C GLY A 514 -11.76 -20.50 -4.54
N SER A 515 -12.16 -21.61 -3.94
CA SER A 515 -12.16 -21.83 -2.49
C SER A 515 -10.75 -21.78 -1.89
N PHE A 516 -9.74 -22.24 -2.61
CA PHE A 516 -8.34 -22.12 -2.18
C PHE A 516 -7.89 -20.67 -2.03
N VAL A 517 -8.30 -19.80 -2.97
CA VAL A 517 -8.02 -18.36 -2.92
C VAL A 517 -8.67 -17.72 -1.70
N GLU A 518 -9.95 -18.01 -1.46
CA GLU A 518 -10.68 -17.46 -0.30
C GLU A 518 -10.14 -17.99 1.04
N MET A 519 -9.76 -19.27 1.11
CA MET A 519 -9.14 -19.87 2.31
C MET A 519 -7.80 -19.20 2.63
N LEU A 520 -6.89 -19.06 1.66
CA LEU A 520 -5.61 -18.37 1.86
C LEU A 520 -5.80 -16.90 2.21
N ARG A 521 -6.72 -16.20 1.53
CA ARG A 521 -7.09 -14.81 1.84
C ARG A 521 -7.57 -14.67 3.28
N ARG A 522 -8.38 -15.62 3.76
CA ARG A 522 -8.88 -15.62 5.14
C ARG A 522 -7.77 -15.86 6.15
N ILE A 523 -6.82 -16.74 5.88
CA ILE A 523 -5.64 -16.94 6.74
C ILE A 523 -4.79 -15.67 6.80
N VAL A 524 -4.62 -14.95 5.67
CA VAL A 524 -3.94 -13.65 5.64
C VAL A 524 -4.68 -12.62 6.49
N GLN A 525 -6.02 -12.58 6.43
CA GLN A 525 -6.81 -11.68 7.28
C GLN A 525 -6.69 -12.02 8.78
N LEU A 526 -6.63 -13.30 9.15
CA LEU A 526 -6.38 -13.71 10.54
C LEU A 526 -5.01 -13.25 11.03
N SER A 527 -3.99 -13.34 10.17
CA SER A 527 -2.65 -12.82 10.46
C SER A 527 -2.67 -11.29 10.67
N ARG A 528 -3.51 -10.54 9.93
CA ARG A 528 -3.69 -9.09 10.11
C ARG A 528 -4.28 -8.71 11.48
N ASN A 529 -5.17 -9.54 12.04
CA ASN A 529 -5.96 -9.21 13.24
C ASN A 529 -5.36 -9.72 14.56
N GLN A 530 -4.19 -10.37 14.54
CA GLN A 530 -3.52 -10.82 15.77
C GLN A 530 -2.89 -9.67 16.58
N GLY A 531 -2.81 -8.46 16.02
CA GLY A 531 -2.42 -7.22 16.71
C GLY A 531 -3.54 -6.46 17.42
N ALA A 532 -4.82 -6.72 17.07
CA ALA A 532 -5.98 -6.16 17.73
C ALA A 532 -7.25 -6.88 17.25
N ALA A 533 -8.10 -7.31 18.19
CA ALA A 533 -9.46 -7.84 17.97
C ALA A 533 -9.65 -9.35 17.75
N ILE A 534 -8.94 -10.22 18.50
CA ILE A 534 -9.42 -11.59 18.74
C ILE A 534 -9.40 -11.94 20.23
N ALA A 535 -10.20 -11.19 21.00
CA ALA A 535 -10.89 -11.77 22.15
C ALA A 535 -12.39 -11.59 21.88
N ASN A 536 -13.09 -12.72 21.69
CA ASN A 536 -14.54 -12.89 21.50
C ASN A 536 -15.05 -12.91 20.05
N ALA A 537 -14.84 -14.04 19.38
CA ALA A 537 -15.55 -14.45 18.17
C ALA A 537 -17.00 -14.93 18.46
N GLU A 538 -17.68 -14.36 19.46
CA GLU A 538 -19.08 -14.64 19.79
C GLU A 538 -19.95 -13.38 20.01
N ALA A 539 -19.44 -12.16 19.80
CA ALA A 539 -20.19 -10.95 20.12
C ALA A 539 -20.60 -10.15 18.88
N ALA A 540 -21.88 -9.75 18.85
CA ALA A 540 -22.48 -8.79 17.93
C ALA A 540 -21.57 -7.59 17.61
N ALA A 541 -21.71 -7.06 16.39
CA ALA A 541 -20.96 -5.93 15.83
C ALA A 541 -20.49 -4.92 16.88
N THR A 542 -19.23 -5.07 17.31
CA THR A 542 -18.65 -4.28 18.40
C THR A 542 -18.65 -2.81 17.97
N SER A 543 -19.32 -1.97 18.75
CA SER A 543 -19.33 -0.53 18.52
C SER A 543 -17.93 0.05 18.74
N LEU A 544 -17.38 0.72 17.74
CA LEU A 544 -16.04 1.31 17.74
C LEU A 544 -16.09 2.76 18.21
N ALA A 545 -15.26 3.10 19.20
CA ALA A 545 -15.17 4.46 19.71
C ALA A 545 -14.57 5.42 18.66
N PRO A 546 -14.98 6.69 18.63
CA PRO A 546 -14.35 7.69 17.76
C PRO A 546 -12.89 7.93 18.18
N TYR A 547 -11.94 7.88 17.23
CA TYR A 547 -10.50 8.04 17.51
C TYR A 547 -9.91 9.34 16.94
N ARG A 548 -10.09 9.60 15.64
CA ARG A 548 -9.72 10.86 14.98
C ARG A 548 -10.76 11.22 13.93
N MET A 549 -11.08 12.50 13.78
CA MET A 549 -12.12 12.97 12.85
C MET A 549 -11.55 13.88 11.79
N ILE A 550 -12.13 13.84 10.60
CA ILE A 550 -11.86 14.81 9.55
C ILE A 550 -12.70 16.05 9.87
N ALA A 551 -12.04 17.18 10.11
CA ALA A 551 -12.70 18.48 10.27
C ALA A 551 -13.21 19.00 8.91
N ALA A 552 -14.06 20.03 8.95
CA ALA A 552 -14.66 20.57 7.73
C ALA A 552 -13.63 21.15 6.74
N ASP A 553 -12.45 21.55 7.20
CA ASP A 553 -11.34 22.04 6.37
C ASP A 553 -10.42 20.93 5.83
N GLY A 554 -10.71 19.66 6.16
CA GLY A 554 -9.91 18.50 5.79
C GLY A 554 -8.84 18.09 6.83
N SER A 555 -8.65 18.85 7.92
CA SER A 555 -7.65 18.49 8.94
C SER A 555 -8.10 17.32 9.83
N LEU A 556 -7.15 16.47 10.28
CA LEU A 556 -7.43 15.42 11.26
C LEU A 556 -7.37 15.99 12.68
N VAL A 557 -8.50 15.91 13.39
CA VAL A 557 -8.70 16.48 14.74
C VAL A 557 -9.18 15.41 15.73
N PRO A 558 -9.06 15.64 17.05
CA PRO A 558 -9.68 14.77 18.05
C PRO A 558 -11.22 14.68 17.88
N PRO A 559 -11.86 13.63 18.40
CA PRO A 559 -13.32 13.48 18.38
C PRO A 559 -14.05 14.70 18.92
N THR A 560 -15.10 15.13 18.21
CA THR A 560 -15.96 16.23 18.67
C THR A 560 -16.90 15.75 19.78
N PRO A 561 -17.46 16.65 20.60
CA PRO A 561 -18.43 16.27 21.65
C PRO A 561 -19.70 15.60 21.12
N ASP A 562 -20.03 15.80 19.84
CA ASP A 562 -21.19 15.22 19.18
C ASP A 562 -20.90 13.81 18.61
N ALA A 563 -19.63 13.43 18.47
CA ALA A 563 -19.24 12.15 17.90
C ALA A 563 -19.56 10.99 18.85
N ARG A 564 -20.26 9.98 18.32
CA ARG A 564 -20.67 8.77 19.03
C ARG A 564 -19.98 7.53 18.43
N PRO A 565 -19.90 6.43 19.21
CA PRO A 565 -19.41 5.17 18.70
C PRO A 565 -20.14 4.71 17.42
N LEU A 566 -19.38 4.14 16.48
CA LEU A 566 -19.87 3.66 15.19
C LEU A 566 -19.97 2.13 15.21
N VAL A 567 -21.07 1.58 14.74
CA VAL A 567 -21.15 0.14 14.44
C VAL A 567 -20.76 -0.05 12.97
N PRO A 568 -19.66 -0.74 12.65
CA PRO A 568 -19.22 -0.90 11.27
C PRO A 568 -20.27 -1.68 10.46
N SER A 569 -20.71 -1.11 9.34
CA SER A 569 -21.58 -1.77 8.38
C SER A 569 -21.25 -1.31 6.97
N ALA A 570 -21.41 -2.19 5.98
CA ALA A 570 -21.31 -1.80 4.57
C ALA A 570 -22.36 -0.71 4.26
N GLY A 571 -21.91 0.51 3.97
CA GLY A 571 -22.78 1.65 3.68
C GLY A 571 -23.28 2.43 4.91
N ALA A 572 -22.57 2.38 6.05
CA ALA A 572 -22.83 3.31 7.16
C ALA A 572 -22.79 4.77 6.64
N ARG A 573 -23.79 5.58 7.00
CA ARG A 573 -23.88 6.97 6.55
C ARG A 573 -23.09 7.90 7.46
N VAL A 574 -22.39 8.84 6.85
CA VAL A 574 -21.78 9.96 7.58
C VAL A 574 -22.88 10.89 8.11
N THR A 575 -22.88 11.12 9.41
CA THR A 575 -23.86 11.97 10.10
C THR A 575 -23.16 12.85 11.13
N LEU A 576 -23.91 13.75 11.78
CA LEU A 576 -23.35 14.57 12.87
C LEU A 576 -22.88 13.70 14.06
N GLU A 577 -23.59 12.60 14.35
CA GLU A 577 -23.22 11.67 15.42
C GLU A 577 -22.13 10.69 14.99
N ASN A 578 -22.05 10.35 13.70
CA ASN A 578 -20.97 9.54 13.13
C ASN A 578 -20.24 10.34 12.03
N PRO A 579 -19.41 11.35 12.39
CA PRO A 579 -18.65 12.15 11.43
C PRO A 579 -17.56 11.31 10.74
N PRO A 580 -17.03 11.76 9.59
CA PRO A 580 -16.01 11.01 8.87
C PRO A 580 -14.68 11.04 9.65
N GLY A 581 -13.96 9.93 9.66
CA GLY A 581 -12.74 9.75 10.46
C GLY A 581 -12.36 8.30 10.71
N LEU A 582 -11.44 8.12 11.66
CA LEU A 582 -10.97 6.85 12.18
C LEU A 582 -11.70 6.49 13.48
N TYR A 583 -12.23 5.27 13.55
CA TYR A 583 -12.92 4.70 14.71
C TYR A 583 -12.19 3.46 15.21
N GLY A 584 -12.03 3.29 16.53
CA GLY A 584 -11.33 2.16 17.13
C GLY A 584 -10.35 2.60 18.20
N SER A 585 -9.13 2.07 18.12
CA SER A 585 -8.05 2.29 19.10
C SER A 585 -6.71 2.49 18.40
N GLU A 586 -5.68 2.86 19.15
CA GLU A 586 -4.31 3.01 18.60
C GLU A 586 -3.78 1.72 17.97
N THR A 587 -4.23 0.56 18.45
CA THR A 587 -3.82 -0.77 17.94
C THR A 587 -4.60 -1.22 16.70
N GLY A 588 -5.69 -0.53 16.34
CA GLY A 588 -6.52 -0.89 15.19
C GLY A 588 -7.66 0.10 14.99
N VAL A 589 -7.72 0.66 13.78
CA VAL A 589 -8.70 1.67 13.37
C VAL A 589 -9.49 1.22 12.15
N PHE A 590 -10.74 1.69 12.07
CA PHE A 590 -11.66 1.54 10.96
C PHE A 590 -11.88 2.91 10.30
N ALA A 591 -11.81 2.96 8.97
CA ALA A 591 -11.92 4.18 8.19
C ALA A 591 -13.38 4.43 7.77
N HIS A 592 -13.97 5.50 8.30
CA HIS A 592 -15.28 5.99 7.91
C HIS A 592 -15.11 7.26 7.05
N ASN A 593 -15.08 7.09 5.73
CA ASN A 593 -14.84 8.20 4.80
C ASN A 593 -16.15 8.87 4.34
N LEU A 594 -16.06 10.16 3.99
CA LEU A 594 -17.19 10.94 3.49
C LEU A 594 -17.67 10.48 2.11
N LEU A 595 -16.72 10.23 1.20
CA LEU A 595 -17.00 9.78 -0.15
C LEU A 595 -16.74 8.28 -0.27
N ASP A 596 -17.69 7.56 -0.86
CA ASP A 596 -17.51 6.18 -1.27
C ASP A 596 -16.91 6.08 -2.69
N ALA A 597 -16.55 4.87 -3.12
CA ALA A 597 -15.96 4.65 -4.43
C ALA A 597 -16.93 4.95 -5.61
N ALA A 598 -18.24 4.97 -5.36
CA ALA A 598 -19.28 5.22 -6.37
C ALA A 598 -19.77 6.67 -6.39
N SER A 599 -19.23 7.53 -5.53
CA SER A 599 -19.65 8.92 -5.37
C SER A 599 -19.37 9.71 -6.64
N THR A 600 -20.30 10.59 -6.99
CA THR A 600 -20.19 11.50 -8.14
C THR A 600 -20.70 12.87 -7.75
N PHE A 601 -20.16 13.92 -8.37
CA PHE A 601 -20.62 15.29 -8.15
C PHE A 601 -21.56 15.71 -9.26
N VAL A 602 -22.77 16.11 -8.88
CA VAL A 602 -23.80 16.60 -9.79
C VAL A 602 -24.14 18.04 -9.39
N PRO A 603 -24.18 19.01 -10.32
CA PRO A 603 -24.53 20.38 -9.98
C PRO A 603 -25.98 20.48 -9.50
N LEU A 604 -26.21 21.34 -8.52
CA LEU A 604 -27.54 21.62 -8.01
C LEU A 604 -28.44 22.23 -9.08
N ALA A 605 -29.53 21.53 -9.43
CA ALA A 605 -30.54 22.05 -10.34
C ALA A 605 -31.46 23.04 -9.61
N ARG A 606 -31.63 24.24 -10.18
CA ARG A 606 -32.62 25.19 -9.67
C ARG A 606 -34.04 24.70 -10.03
N PRO A 607 -34.97 24.61 -9.06
CA PRO A 607 -36.37 24.26 -9.34
C PRO A 607 -37.04 25.31 -10.24
N GLN A 608 -38.09 24.91 -10.97
CA GLN A 608 -38.92 25.85 -11.71
C GLN A 608 -39.82 26.62 -10.74
N LEU A 609 -39.70 27.94 -10.69
CA LEU A 609 -40.38 28.79 -9.72
C LEU A 609 -41.33 29.77 -10.41
N THR A 610 -42.53 29.93 -9.84
CA THR A 610 -43.53 30.91 -10.30
C THR A 610 -43.32 32.30 -9.66
N VAL A 611 -42.47 32.38 -8.64
CA VAL A 611 -42.15 33.61 -7.90
C VAL A 611 -40.91 34.31 -8.47
N PRO A 612 -40.77 35.64 -8.36
CA PRO A 612 -39.61 36.36 -8.86
C PRO A 612 -38.31 35.89 -8.18
N VAL A 613 -37.32 35.47 -8.98
CA VAL A 613 -36.01 35.00 -8.51
C VAL A 613 -34.94 36.03 -8.80
N THR A 614 -34.18 36.42 -7.78
CA THR A 614 -32.98 37.27 -7.90
C THR A 614 -31.74 36.40 -7.69
N SER A 615 -30.89 36.26 -8.70
CA SER A 615 -29.65 35.51 -8.57
C SER A 615 -28.54 36.44 -8.08
N ILE A 616 -27.81 36.04 -7.05
CA ILE A 616 -26.65 36.76 -6.52
C ILE A 616 -25.44 35.85 -6.46
N GLN A 617 -24.24 36.44 -6.54
CA GLN A 617 -23.00 35.71 -6.34
C GLN A 617 -22.49 35.91 -4.91
N TYR A 618 -21.79 34.91 -4.38
CA TYR A 618 -21.06 35.04 -3.12
C TYR A 618 -19.93 36.05 -3.27
N ALA A 619 -20.00 37.14 -2.51
CA ALA A 619 -19.03 38.23 -2.59
C ALA A 619 -18.80 38.87 -1.22
N PHE A 620 -17.59 39.40 -1.03
CA PHE A 620 -17.33 40.33 0.06
C PHE A 620 -17.98 41.68 -0.26
N ASP A 621 -18.35 42.41 0.79
CA ASP A 621 -18.85 43.76 0.65
C ASP A 621 -17.68 44.71 0.36
N GLU A 622 -17.50 45.05 -0.91
CA GLU A 622 -16.48 46.03 -1.34
C GLU A 622 -16.98 47.47 -1.28
N SER A 623 -18.24 47.69 -0.88
CA SER A 623 -18.79 49.04 -0.79
C SER A 623 -18.09 49.82 0.33
N ARG A 624 -17.47 50.96 -0.01
CA ARG A 624 -16.78 51.82 0.95
C ARG A 624 -17.42 53.19 1.00
N ASN A 625 -17.93 53.56 2.17
CA ASN A 625 -18.41 54.91 2.41
C ASN A 625 -17.22 55.86 2.58
N LEU A 626 -17.04 56.79 1.65
CA LEU A 626 -15.92 57.72 1.63
C LEU A 626 -16.16 58.98 2.47
N LYS A 627 -17.35 59.16 3.04
CA LYS A 627 -17.70 60.33 3.88
C LYS A 627 -16.68 60.52 5.02
N GLY A 628 -16.40 59.47 5.78
CA GLY A 628 -15.45 59.52 6.90
C GLY A 628 -14.03 59.88 6.46
N SER A 629 -13.53 59.27 5.39
CA SER A 629 -12.19 59.56 4.84
C SER A 629 -12.08 60.98 4.28
N LEU A 630 -13.12 61.48 3.61
CA LEU A 630 -13.14 62.84 3.05
C LEU A 630 -13.22 63.90 4.15
N VAL A 631 -14.01 63.66 5.21
CA VAL A 631 -14.04 64.52 6.41
C VAL A 631 -12.68 64.51 7.10
N THR A 632 -12.05 63.35 7.25
CA THR A 632 -10.71 63.24 7.86
C THR A 632 -9.66 63.98 7.02
N ALA A 633 -9.70 63.85 5.69
CA ALA A 633 -8.81 64.58 4.78
C ALA A 633 -9.03 66.10 4.89
N ALA A 634 -10.28 66.56 4.97
CA ALA A 634 -10.59 67.97 5.18
C ALA A 634 -10.06 68.48 6.53
N LEU A 635 -10.18 67.70 7.61
CA LEU A 635 -9.64 68.03 8.93
C LEU A 635 -8.10 68.06 8.94
N LEU A 636 -7.44 67.14 8.25
CA LEU A 636 -5.98 67.13 8.10
C LEU A 636 -5.48 68.34 7.32
N LEU A 637 -6.16 68.71 6.23
CA LEU A 637 -5.85 69.92 5.50
C LEU A 637 -6.08 71.16 6.35
N MET A 638 -7.10 71.18 7.21
CA MET A 638 -7.32 72.29 8.14
C MET A 638 -6.17 72.40 9.14
N LEU A 639 -5.71 71.26 9.69
CA LEU A 639 -4.50 71.19 10.52
C LEU A 639 -3.27 71.70 9.75
N LEU A 640 -3.06 71.29 8.51
CA LEU A 640 -1.96 71.76 7.67
C LEU A 640 -2.07 73.26 7.36
N ASP A 641 -3.26 73.81 7.11
CA ASP A 641 -3.50 75.26 6.93
C ASP A 641 -3.06 76.01 8.18
N THR A 642 -3.44 75.53 9.37
CA THR A 642 -3.02 76.15 10.63
C THR A 642 -1.51 76.05 10.85
N LEU A 643 -0.89 74.89 10.60
CA LEU A 643 0.55 74.68 10.78
C LEU A 643 1.38 75.52 9.79
N ALA A 644 0.90 75.64 8.55
CA ALA A 644 1.44 76.51 7.52
C ALA A 644 1.40 77.98 7.94
N VAL A 645 0.26 78.45 8.45
CA VAL A 645 0.09 79.81 8.99
C VAL A 645 1.02 80.04 10.18
N PHE A 646 1.17 79.07 11.09
CA PHE A 646 2.13 79.15 12.20
C PHE A 646 3.60 79.17 11.72
N TRP A 647 3.94 78.39 10.68
CA TRP A 647 5.28 78.36 10.11
C TRP A 647 5.65 79.70 9.44
N MET A 648 4.72 80.29 8.69
CA MET A 648 4.90 81.64 8.11
C MET A 648 4.91 82.74 9.17
N GLY A 649 4.23 82.53 10.30
CA GLY A 649 4.32 83.37 11.50
C GLY A 649 5.67 83.30 12.24
N GLY A 650 6.66 82.55 11.74
CA GLY A 650 8.04 82.57 12.21
C GLY A 650 8.38 81.62 13.37
N LEU A 651 7.48 80.69 13.72
CA LEU A 651 7.59 79.86 14.93
C LEU A 651 8.77 78.86 14.91
N PHE A 652 9.37 78.57 13.75
CA PHE A 652 10.47 77.59 13.59
C PHE A 652 11.84 78.19 13.22
N SER A 653 12.03 79.51 13.32
CA SER A 653 13.30 80.17 12.98
C SER A 653 14.48 79.91 13.95
N ARG A 654 14.34 78.96 14.89
CA ARG A 654 15.41 78.53 15.81
C ARG A 654 15.55 77.01 15.91
N ARG A 655 16.21 76.36 14.94
CA ARG A 655 17.29 75.36 15.18
C ARG A 655 17.84 74.76 13.87
N ARG A 656 19.16 74.58 13.84
CA ARG A 656 20.02 74.15 12.73
C ARG A 656 20.18 72.62 12.62
N ARG A 657 20.26 72.14 11.36
CA ARG A 657 21.12 71.10 10.73
C ARG A 657 21.21 69.68 11.32
N ARG A 658 20.92 68.65 10.49
CA ARG A 658 21.88 67.83 9.70
C ARG A 658 21.15 66.77 8.85
N ALA A 659 21.69 66.46 7.67
CA ALA A 659 21.23 65.47 6.71
C ALA A 659 22.33 64.43 6.46
N GLY A 660 21.97 63.18 6.14
CA GLY A 660 22.88 62.18 5.60
C GLY A 660 22.32 60.74 5.49
N ALA A 661 22.45 60.16 4.29
CA ALA A 661 22.52 58.75 3.91
C ALA A 661 21.24 57.97 3.50
N VAL A 662 21.12 57.72 2.18
CA VAL A 662 20.34 56.65 1.52
C VAL A 662 21.26 56.04 0.45
N ALA A 663 21.68 54.78 0.59
CA ALA A 663 22.22 53.93 -0.50
C ALA A 663 22.61 52.51 0.00
N THR A 664 21.69 51.53 -0.09
CA THR A 664 22.01 50.08 0.02
C THR A 664 20.92 49.23 -0.64
N THR A 665 21.01 48.99 -1.96
CA THR A 665 20.09 48.06 -2.67
C THR A 665 20.68 47.41 -3.95
N ALA A 666 22.02 47.38 -4.12
CA ALA A 666 22.64 46.89 -5.36
C ALA A 666 23.71 45.78 -5.17
N ALA A 667 23.72 45.07 -4.04
CA ALA A 667 24.76 44.07 -3.73
C ALA A 667 24.27 42.60 -3.67
N ILE A 668 22.99 42.31 -3.95
CA ILE A 668 22.40 40.97 -3.77
C ILE A 668 22.30 40.17 -5.09
N LEU A 669 22.50 40.80 -6.26
CA LEU A 669 22.25 40.16 -7.56
C LEU A 669 23.48 39.53 -8.25
N ILE A 670 24.67 39.54 -7.62
CA ILE A 670 25.90 38.98 -8.23
C ILE A 670 26.34 37.65 -7.56
N ALA A 671 25.66 37.24 -6.47
CA ALA A 671 26.00 36.02 -5.73
C ALA A 671 25.27 34.74 -6.19
N LEU A 672 24.42 34.79 -7.23
CA LEU A 672 23.64 33.62 -7.69
C LEU A 672 24.17 32.94 -8.97
N GLY A 673 25.32 33.35 -9.50
CA GLY A 673 25.84 32.86 -10.80
C GLY A 673 26.91 31.75 -10.75
N ALA A 674 27.29 31.25 -9.58
CA ALA A 674 28.50 30.41 -9.41
C ALA A 674 28.26 29.01 -8.83
N LEU A 675 27.13 28.38 -9.16
CA LEU A 675 26.79 27.01 -8.73
C LEU A 675 26.35 26.14 -9.91
N PHE A 676 27.23 25.99 -10.91
CA PHE A 676 27.15 24.91 -11.91
C PHE A 676 28.55 24.42 -12.25
N GLY A 677 28.96 23.31 -11.63
CA GLY A 677 30.26 22.69 -11.86
C GLY A 677 30.36 21.23 -11.39
N HIS A 678 30.19 20.31 -12.36
CA HIS A 678 30.88 19.02 -12.59
C HIS A 678 30.97 17.96 -11.47
N ALA A 679 30.48 16.74 -11.78
CA ALA A 679 30.84 15.50 -11.11
C ALA A 679 31.08 14.39 -12.16
N ASP A 680 32.28 13.80 -12.14
CA ASP A 680 32.68 12.62 -12.91
C ASP A 680 32.30 11.33 -12.16
N PHE A 681 31.86 10.30 -12.87
CA PHE A 681 31.58 8.96 -12.34
C PHE A 681 32.70 7.98 -12.72
N ALA A 682 33.38 7.42 -11.71
CA ALA A 682 34.29 6.29 -11.85
C ALA A 682 33.52 4.95 -11.77
N ARG A 683 33.89 3.98 -12.62
CA ARG A 683 33.40 2.59 -12.57
C ARG A 683 34.38 1.73 -11.77
N ALA A 684 33.85 0.89 -10.88
CA ALA A 684 34.61 -0.09 -10.10
C ALA A 684 34.68 -1.44 -10.85
N ASP A 685 35.80 -2.14 -10.66
CA ASP A 685 36.16 -3.46 -11.18
C ASP A 685 35.96 -4.50 -10.06
N ASP A 686 35.28 -5.61 -10.34
CA ASP A 686 34.55 -6.45 -9.37
C ASP A 686 35.06 -7.91 -9.28
N ALA A 687 36.35 -8.15 -9.60
CA ALA A 687 36.95 -9.49 -9.55
C ALA A 687 37.31 -9.95 -8.12
N LYS A 688 36.98 -11.20 -7.75
CA LYS A 688 37.26 -11.78 -6.42
C LYS A 688 38.27 -12.94 -6.48
N PRO A 689 39.00 -13.23 -5.38
CA PRO A 689 39.89 -14.39 -5.32
C PRO A 689 39.09 -15.70 -5.39
N GLY A 690 39.43 -16.60 -6.32
CA GLY A 690 38.76 -17.90 -6.52
C GLY A 690 38.01 -18.02 -7.85
N ASP A 691 37.77 -16.90 -8.55
CA ASP A 691 37.06 -16.87 -9.83
C ASP A 691 37.71 -17.79 -10.89
N GLU A 692 39.04 -17.93 -10.90
CA GLU A 692 39.77 -18.78 -11.86
C GLU A 692 39.55 -20.29 -11.64
N ALA A 693 39.43 -20.72 -10.38
CA ALA A 693 39.11 -22.11 -10.04
C ALA A 693 37.64 -22.44 -10.36
N ALA A 694 36.72 -21.49 -10.12
CA ALA A 694 35.31 -21.60 -10.48
C ALA A 694 35.13 -21.66 -12.01
N ILE A 695 35.81 -20.81 -12.76
CA ILE A 695 35.80 -20.82 -14.24
C ILE A 695 36.29 -22.17 -14.77
N THR A 696 37.36 -22.72 -14.20
CA THR A 696 37.91 -24.02 -14.60
C THR A 696 36.96 -25.18 -14.24
N ALA A 697 36.28 -25.11 -13.10
CA ALA A 697 35.30 -26.11 -12.67
C ALA A 697 34.07 -26.15 -13.59
N ILE A 698 33.61 -24.99 -14.07
CA ILE A 698 32.43 -24.86 -14.93
C ILE A 698 32.74 -25.19 -16.40
N SER A 699 34.00 -25.05 -16.87
CA SER A 699 34.33 -25.20 -18.29
C SER A 699 34.26 -26.63 -18.85
N LYS A 700 34.27 -27.67 -18.00
CA LYS A 700 34.21 -29.08 -18.43
C LYS A 700 33.55 -29.94 -17.35
N THR A 701 32.49 -30.67 -17.71
CA THR A 701 31.76 -31.58 -16.82
C THR A 701 32.72 -32.57 -16.17
N ARG A 702 32.62 -32.77 -14.85
CA ARG A 702 33.45 -33.73 -14.12
C ARG A 702 32.66 -34.42 -13.00
N ILE A 703 33.09 -35.61 -12.62
CA ILE A 703 32.48 -36.39 -11.53
C ILE A 703 33.25 -36.06 -10.25
N ALA A 704 32.55 -35.81 -9.16
CA ALA A 704 33.16 -35.52 -7.87
C ALA A 704 33.04 -36.72 -6.91
N TYR A 705 33.96 -36.82 -5.95
CA TYR A 705 33.87 -37.73 -4.80
C TYR A 705 34.12 -36.98 -3.50
N VAL A 706 33.41 -37.36 -2.44
CA VAL A 706 33.60 -36.76 -1.11
C VAL A 706 34.93 -37.19 -0.52
N LEU A 707 35.72 -36.23 -0.05
CA LEU A 707 36.93 -36.49 0.73
C LEU A 707 36.52 -36.92 2.15
N THR A 708 36.69 -38.19 2.45
CA THR A 708 36.30 -38.79 3.75
C THR A 708 37.33 -38.53 4.85
N GLY A 709 38.58 -38.23 4.48
CA GLY A 709 39.71 -38.18 5.39
C GLY A 709 40.32 -39.55 5.68
N VAL A 710 39.79 -40.62 5.07
CA VAL A 710 40.34 -41.98 5.11
C VAL A 710 41.16 -42.19 3.81
N PRO A 711 42.51 -42.25 3.87
CA PRO A 711 43.34 -42.24 2.67
C PRO A 711 43.06 -43.39 1.68
N GLY A 712 42.69 -44.57 2.21
CA GLY A 712 42.34 -45.72 1.38
C GLY A 712 41.11 -45.44 0.52
N ASP A 713 40.03 -44.99 1.14
CA ASP A 713 38.75 -44.71 0.48
C ASP A 713 38.86 -43.58 -0.52
N ASP A 714 39.59 -42.52 -0.17
CA ASP A 714 39.81 -41.38 -1.05
C ASP A 714 40.66 -41.77 -2.29
N SER A 715 41.66 -42.64 -2.10
CA SER A 715 42.49 -43.14 -3.21
C SER A 715 41.73 -44.09 -4.15
N ILE A 716 40.91 -44.99 -3.60
CA ILE A 716 40.08 -45.92 -4.38
C ILE A 716 38.98 -45.15 -5.12
N SER A 717 38.34 -44.19 -4.47
CA SER A 717 37.31 -43.34 -5.09
C SER A 717 37.87 -42.55 -6.28
N ARG A 718 39.07 -41.99 -6.13
CA ARG A 718 39.78 -41.31 -7.23
C ARG A 718 40.06 -42.25 -8.39
N ALA A 719 40.73 -43.38 -8.13
CA ALA A 719 41.08 -44.34 -9.19
C ALA A 719 39.83 -44.95 -9.85
N GLY A 720 38.77 -45.18 -9.07
CA GLY A 720 37.47 -45.64 -9.53
C GLY A 720 36.83 -44.68 -10.52
N LEU A 721 36.71 -43.41 -10.13
CA LEU A 721 36.12 -42.40 -11.00
C LEU A 721 37.01 -42.10 -12.22
N GLU A 722 38.33 -42.20 -12.12
CA GLU A 722 39.24 -42.07 -13.28
C GLU A 722 39.02 -43.22 -14.28
N GLY A 723 38.86 -44.45 -13.79
CA GLY A 723 38.50 -45.60 -14.60
C GLY A 723 37.14 -45.44 -15.29
N LEU A 724 36.13 -44.94 -14.56
CA LEU A 724 34.82 -44.63 -15.13
C LEU A 724 34.91 -43.53 -16.20
N THR A 725 35.66 -42.45 -15.95
CA THR A 725 35.87 -41.37 -16.92
C THR A 725 36.53 -41.89 -18.20
N ARG A 726 37.55 -42.76 -18.09
CA ARG A 726 38.19 -43.40 -19.26
C ARG A 726 37.18 -44.23 -20.06
N PHE A 727 36.34 -44.99 -19.38
CA PHE A 727 35.30 -45.82 -20.01
C PHE A 727 34.19 -44.97 -20.66
N LEU A 728 33.79 -43.86 -20.05
CA LEU A 728 32.83 -42.91 -20.64
C LEU A 728 33.34 -42.33 -21.95
N ILE A 729 34.62 -41.91 -22.00
CA ILE A 729 35.27 -41.38 -23.22
C ILE A 729 35.33 -42.45 -24.31
N GLU A 730 35.58 -43.71 -23.93
CA GLU A 730 35.66 -44.81 -24.90
C GLU A 730 34.29 -45.19 -25.48
N LYS A 731 33.22 -45.14 -24.68
CA LYS A 731 31.90 -45.67 -25.06
C LYS A 731 30.88 -44.60 -25.46
N THR A 732 31.09 -43.34 -25.12
CA THR A 732 30.12 -42.27 -25.32
C THR A 732 30.77 -41.03 -25.97
N ALA A 733 29.95 -40.08 -26.43
CA ALA A 733 30.45 -38.79 -26.90
C ALA A 733 30.74 -37.80 -25.74
N LEU A 734 30.49 -38.19 -24.49
CA LEU A 734 30.80 -37.37 -23.32
C LEU A 734 32.30 -37.48 -23.04
N GLU A 735 32.97 -36.33 -22.94
CA GLU A 735 34.36 -36.24 -22.50
C GLU A 735 34.44 -35.54 -21.14
N PRO A 736 34.31 -36.25 -20.00
CA PRO A 736 34.45 -35.63 -18.69
C PRO A 736 35.89 -35.16 -18.44
N GLY A 737 36.05 -34.16 -17.57
CA GLY A 737 37.34 -33.80 -16.99
C GLY A 737 37.82 -34.83 -15.96
N ALA A 738 39.00 -34.60 -15.38
CA ALA A 738 39.53 -35.41 -14.30
C ALA A 738 38.60 -35.35 -13.05
N PRO A 739 38.39 -36.46 -12.32
CA PRO A 739 37.56 -36.47 -11.13
C PRO A 739 38.06 -35.50 -10.05
N ALA A 740 37.13 -34.86 -9.34
CA ALA A 740 37.43 -33.89 -8.30
C ALA A 740 37.13 -34.45 -6.91
N GLY A 741 38.10 -34.37 -5.98
CA GLY A 741 37.83 -34.62 -4.57
C GLY A 741 37.25 -33.36 -3.93
N VAL A 742 36.10 -33.46 -3.27
CA VAL A 742 35.38 -32.31 -2.70
C VAL A 742 35.26 -32.40 -1.18
N ASP A 743 35.54 -31.30 -0.50
CA ASP A 743 35.18 -31.07 0.91
C ASP A 743 33.79 -30.43 0.95
N ILE A 744 32.79 -31.24 1.31
CA ILE A 744 31.37 -30.83 1.38
C ILE A 744 31.10 -29.61 2.28
N ALA A 745 31.99 -29.31 3.22
CA ALA A 745 31.81 -28.15 4.10
C ALA A 745 32.27 -26.83 3.47
N LYS A 746 33.16 -26.88 2.47
CA LYS A 746 33.85 -25.71 1.93
C LYS A 746 33.59 -25.51 0.44
N ASP A 747 33.68 -26.58 -0.34
CA ASP A 747 33.74 -26.51 -1.79
C ASP A 747 32.35 -26.31 -2.42
N GLU A 748 32.31 -25.63 -3.56
CA GLU A 748 31.08 -25.37 -4.31
C GLU A 748 30.61 -26.67 -5.00
N LEU A 749 29.45 -27.19 -4.56
CA LEU A 749 28.94 -28.49 -4.99
C LEU A 749 28.15 -28.42 -6.30
N SER A 750 27.56 -27.25 -6.60
CA SER A 750 26.71 -27.04 -7.78
C SER A 750 27.43 -27.26 -9.13
N PHE A 751 28.76 -27.30 -9.14
CA PHE A 751 29.56 -27.58 -10.34
C PHE A 751 29.54 -29.05 -10.79
N TYR A 752 29.03 -29.96 -9.96
CA TYR A 752 29.13 -31.40 -10.20
C TYR A 752 27.74 -32.02 -10.40
N PRO A 753 27.43 -32.65 -11.54
CA PRO A 753 26.14 -33.31 -11.73
C PRO A 753 26.00 -34.59 -10.89
N LEU A 754 27.12 -35.23 -10.52
CA LEU A 754 27.16 -36.43 -9.69
C LEU A 754 28.28 -36.32 -8.66
N ILE A 755 27.93 -36.55 -7.39
CA ILE A 755 28.87 -36.71 -6.28
C ILE A 755 28.80 -38.15 -5.78
N TYR A 756 29.93 -38.87 -5.87
CA TYR A 756 30.10 -40.18 -5.24
C TYR A 756 30.49 -40.01 -3.77
N TRP A 757 29.75 -40.62 -2.86
CA TRP A 757 30.03 -40.56 -1.43
C TRP A 757 30.24 -41.97 -0.86
N PRO A 758 31.51 -42.38 -0.65
CA PRO A 758 31.79 -43.62 0.08
C PRO A 758 31.49 -43.41 1.56
N ILE A 759 30.61 -44.24 2.11
CA ILE A 759 30.29 -44.23 3.54
C ILE A 759 31.29 -45.10 4.28
N ASP A 760 31.94 -44.53 5.29
CA ASP A 760 32.83 -45.24 6.19
C ASP A 760 32.54 -44.84 7.65
N PRO A 761 32.38 -45.80 8.58
CA PRO A 761 32.13 -45.49 9.99
C PRO A 761 33.30 -44.78 10.67
N ALA A 762 34.54 -44.92 10.18
CA ALA A 762 35.72 -44.23 10.69
C ALA A 762 35.83 -42.79 10.19
N ALA A 763 35.12 -42.40 9.13
CA ALA A 763 35.05 -41.02 8.68
C ALA A 763 34.35 -40.13 9.75
N PRO A 764 34.77 -38.87 9.95
CA PRO A 764 34.07 -37.94 10.83
C PRO A 764 32.60 -37.73 10.39
N MET A 765 31.68 -37.59 11.34
CA MET A 765 30.29 -37.21 11.02
C MET A 765 30.27 -35.81 10.40
N PRO A 766 29.61 -35.59 9.25
CA PRO A 766 29.48 -34.27 8.66
C PRO A 766 28.87 -33.27 9.64
N SER A 767 29.38 -32.03 9.64
CA SER A 767 28.75 -30.95 10.40
C SER A 767 27.36 -30.67 9.85
N GLN A 768 26.48 -30.11 10.69
CA GLN A 768 25.11 -29.78 10.26
C GLN A 768 25.06 -28.80 9.08
N ALA A 769 26.02 -27.86 9.00
CA ALA A 769 26.14 -26.96 7.85
C ALA A 769 26.53 -27.72 6.56
N ALA A 770 27.38 -28.74 6.66
CA ALA A 770 27.74 -29.58 5.52
C ALA A 770 26.56 -30.45 5.04
N ILE A 771 25.74 -30.94 5.98
CA ILE A 771 24.50 -31.67 5.66
C ILE A 771 23.52 -30.77 4.93
N ALA A 772 23.30 -29.54 5.40
CA ALA A 772 22.42 -28.56 4.74
C ALA A 772 22.87 -28.24 3.30
N ARG A 773 24.18 -28.10 3.07
CA ARG A 773 24.75 -27.92 1.72
C ARG A 773 24.47 -29.10 0.78
N ILE A 774 24.52 -30.33 1.31
CA ILE A 774 24.19 -31.54 0.54
C ILE A 774 22.69 -31.61 0.25
N ASP A 775 21.83 -31.25 1.21
CA ASP A 775 20.38 -31.13 1.00
C ASP A 775 20.08 -30.13 -0.14
N ALA A 776 20.69 -28.94 -0.07
CA ALA A 776 20.54 -27.90 -1.09
C ALA A 776 21.06 -28.35 -2.46
N TYR A 777 22.19 -29.07 -2.51
CA TYR A 777 22.74 -29.64 -3.74
C TYR A 777 21.78 -30.63 -4.41
N MET A 778 21.22 -31.56 -3.63
CA MET A 778 20.23 -32.53 -4.11
C MET A 778 18.94 -31.86 -4.60
N GLN A 779 18.57 -30.72 -3.99
CA GLN A 779 17.39 -29.94 -4.38
C GLN A 779 17.60 -29.06 -5.61
N GLN A 780 18.84 -28.87 -6.08
CA GLN A 780 19.18 -28.08 -7.26
C GLN A 780 19.55 -28.98 -8.46
N GLY A 781 19.09 -30.22 -8.45
CA GLY A 781 19.27 -31.17 -9.56
C GLY A 781 20.57 -31.97 -9.50
N GLY A 782 21.36 -31.78 -8.45
CA GLY A 782 22.52 -32.61 -8.14
C GLY A 782 22.11 -34.01 -7.69
N THR A 783 22.97 -35.01 -7.93
CA THR A 783 22.74 -36.37 -7.43
C THR A 783 23.89 -36.86 -6.58
N VAL A 784 23.55 -37.43 -5.43
CA VAL A 784 24.51 -38.07 -4.54
C VAL A 784 24.34 -39.59 -4.60
N LEU A 785 25.43 -40.28 -4.97
CA LEU A 785 25.53 -41.73 -4.96
C LEU A 785 26.24 -42.18 -3.67
N PHE A 786 25.47 -42.58 -2.68
CA PHE A 786 25.95 -43.13 -1.43
C PHE A 786 26.31 -44.61 -1.59
N ASP A 787 27.52 -44.97 -1.18
CA ASP A 787 28.04 -46.33 -1.30
C ASP A 787 28.54 -46.83 0.05
N THR A 788 27.82 -47.77 0.67
CA THR A 788 28.16 -48.31 1.98
C THR A 788 29.23 -49.40 1.94
N ARG A 789 29.49 -49.99 0.76
CA ARG A 789 30.57 -50.97 0.50
C ARG A 789 30.60 -52.17 1.45
N ASP A 790 29.47 -52.50 2.05
CA ASP A 790 29.35 -53.36 3.23
C ASP A 790 28.51 -54.62 2.99
N GLN A 791 28.25 -54.99 1.72
CA GLN A 791 27.43 -56.13 1.34
C GLN A 791 27.71 -57.43 2.13
N PHE A 792 28.98 -57.69 2.47
CA PHE A 792 29.41 -58.89 3.19
C PHE A 792 29.83 -58.64 4.65
N ALA A 793 29.59 -57.43 5.18
CA ALA A 793 29.97 -57.03 6.53
C ALA A 793 28.86 -57.24 7.58
N ASN A 794 27.71 -57.80 7.19
CA ASN A 794 26.61 -58.09 8.11
C ASN A 794 27.00 -59.18 9.13
N GLY A 795 26.71 -58.95 10.41
CA GLY A 795 26.89 -59.93 11.47
C GLY A 795 25.97 -61.15 11.31
N ILE A 796 26.19 -62.20 12.11
CA ILE A 796 25.34 -63.39 12.12
C ILE A 796 24.01 -63.06 12.84
N GLY A 797 23.02 -62.57 12.09
CA GLY A 797 21.66 -62.31 12.56
C GLY A 797 20.79 -61.63 11.49
N ALA A 798 19.54 -62.04 11.34
CA ALA A 798 18.65 -61.55 10.27
C ALA A 798 18.30 -60.04 10.35
N ASP A 799 18.57 -59.40 11.50
CA ASP A 799 18.27 -57.98 11.77
C ASP A 799 19.52 -57.12 12.04
N SER A 800 20.75 -57.64 11.88
CA SER A 800 21.95 -56.85 12.17
C SER A 800 22.22 -55.83 11.05
N THR A 801 22.13 -54.54 11.37
CA THR A 801 22.57 -53.45 10.49
C THR A 801 24.09 -53.30 10.58
N SER A 802 24.78 -53.10 9.47
CA SER A 802 26.23 -52.84 9.47
C SER A 802 26.54 -51.42 10.02
N PRO A 803 27.75 -51.17 10.54
CA PRO A 803 28.15 -49.84 10.99
C PRO A 803 28.10 -48.75 9.89
N ALA A 804 28.37 -49.12 8.64
CA ALA A 804 28.29 -48.19 7.51
C ALA A 804 26.84 -47.82 7.18
N THR A 805 25.91 -48.79 7.23
CA THR A 805 24.48 -48.51 7.04
C THR A 805 23.90 -47.69 8.19
N GLU A 806 24.31 -47.92 9.45
CA GLU A 806 23.94 -47.05 10.58
C GLU A 806 24.43 -45.61 10.36
N ARG A 807 25.69 -45.44 9.95
CA ARG A 807 26.23 -44.11 9.64
C ARG A 807 25.45 -43.41 8.52
N LEU A 808 25.06 -44.14 7.48
CA LEU A 808 24.23 -43.58 6.42
C LEU A 808 22.87 -43.13 6.96
N ARG A 809 22.21 -43.93 7.82
CA ARG A 809 20.92 -43.54 8.44
C ARG A 809 21.05 -42.26 9.27
N ASP A 810 22.14 -42.08 10.02
CA ASP A 810 22.39 -40.86 10.78
C ASP A 810 22.56 -39.63 9.88
N ILE A 811 23.16 -39.79 8.70
CA ILE A 811 23.30 -38.72 7.69
C ILE A 811 21.92 -38.39 7.09
N LEU A 812 21.20 -39.42 6.61
CA LEU A 812 19.89 -39.24 5.94
C LEU A 812 18.81 -38.70 6.88
N GLY A 813 18.85 -39.01 8.18
CA GLY A 813 17.88 -38.50 9.16
C GLY A 813 17.90 -36.97 9.33
N ASN A 814 18.96 -36.30 8.85
CA ASN A 814 19.11 -34.84 8.88
C ASN A 814 18.91 -34.19 7.49
N LEU A 815 18.52 -34.98 6.47
CA LEU A 815 18.28 -34.54 5.10
C LEU A 815 16.79 -34.67 4.76
N ASN A 816 16.29 -33.84 3.84
CA ASN A 816 14.91 -33.93 3.35
C ASN A 816 14.81 -34.94 2.20
N VAL A 817 15.05 -36.20 2.54
CA VAL A 817 15.15 -37.31 1.57
C VAL A 817 13.74 -37.76 1.15
N PRO A 818 13.45 -37.90 -0.15
CA PRO A 818 12.19 -38.47 -0.62
C PRO A 818 12.12 -39.97 -0.26
N PRO A 819 10.92 -40.59 -0.32
CA PRO A 819 10.79 -42.04 -0.14
C PRO A 819 11.68 -42.81 -1.13
N LEU A 820 12.24 -43.94 -0.71
CA LEU A 820 13.19 -44.74 -1.51
C LEU A 820 12.61 -46.09 -1.90
N GLU A 821 12.91 -46.56 -3.11
CA GLU A 821 12.60 -47.91 -3.58
C GLU A 821 13.81 -48.56 -4.31
N PRO A 822 13.94 -49.89 -4.33
CA PRO A 822 14.92 -50.56 -5.19
C PRO A 822 14.61 -50.25 -6.65
N VAL A 823 15.63 -49.99 -7.47
CA VAL A 823 15.45 -49.62 -8.90
C VAL A 823 14.52 -50.63 -9.59
N PRO A 824 13.31 -50.21 -10.00
CA PRO A 824 12.38 -51.08 -10.69
C PRO A 824 12.92 -51.53 -12.05
N SER A 825 12.52 -52.71 -12.53
CA SER A 825 12.97 -53.22 -13.84
C SER A 825 12.57 -52.30 -15.01
N ASP A 826 11.44 -51.60 -14.88
CA ASP A 826 10.90 -50.64 -15.84
C ASP A 826 11.44 -49.21 -15.68
N HIS A 827 12.34 -48.97 -14.71
CA HIS A 827 12.95 -47.65 -14.46
C HIS A 827 13.82 -47.17 -15.64
N VAL A 828 13.91 -45.86 -15.87
CA VAL A 828 14.73 -45.30 -16.98
C VAL A 828 16.21 -45.66 -16.84
N LEU A 829 16.72 -45.68 -15.61
CA LEU A 829 18.12 -46.01 -15.28
C LEU A 829 18.57 -47.40 -15.80
N THR A 830 17.65 -48.37 -15.93
CA THR A 830 17.97 -49.71 -16.50
C THR A 830 18.25 -49.67 -17.99
N LYS A 831 17.96 -48.56 -18.67
CA LYS A 831 18.07 -48.40 -20.14
C LYS A 831 18.57 -47.03 -20.59
N SER A 832 19.14 -46.21 -19.71
CA SER A 832 19.65 -44.88 -20.06
C SER A 832 20.71 -44.90 -21.17
N PHE A 833 21.59 -45.91 -21.18
CA PHE A 833 22.53 -46.13 -22.30
C PHE A 833 22.60 -47.60 -22.68
N PHE A 834 23.06 -48.45 -21.77
CA PHE A 834 23.00 -49.90 -21.84
C PHE A 834 21.69 -50.42 -21.24
N ILE A 835 21.24 -51.59 -21.69
CA ILE A 835 20.15 -52.33 -21.03
C ILE A 835 20.78 -53.20 -19.95
N LEU A 836 20.45 -52.92 -18.69
CA LEU A 836 21.00 -53.59 -17.51
C LEU A 836 19.85 -54.09 -16.62
N PRO A 837 19.78 -55.40 -16.31
CA PRO A 837 18.76 -55.94 -15.40
C PRO A 837 19.10 -55.66 -13.93
N GLU A 838 20.36 -55.40 -13.61
CA GLU A 838 20.89 -55.19 -12.26
C GLU A 838 22.11 -54.26 -12.30
N PHE A 839 22.51 -53.76 -11.13
CA PHE A 839 23.59 -52.77 -10.96
C PHE A 839 24.69 -53.29 -10.03
N PRO A 840 25.48 -54.31 -10.46
CA PRO A 840 26.56 -54.84 -9.65
C PRO A 840 27.76 -53.89 -9.62
N GLY A 841 28.50 -53.89 -8.53
CA GLY A 841 29.78 -53.21 -8.35
C GLY A 841 30.89 -54.23 -8.13
N ARG A 842 31.79 -53.99 -7.16
CA ARG A 842 32.73 -55.03 -6.70
C ARG A 842 31.97 -56.21 -6.09
N PHE A 843 30.79 -55.95 -5.54
CA PHE A 843 29.81 -56.94 -5.07
C PHE A 843 28.55 -56.93 -5.93
N ALA A 844 27.77 -58.02 -5.92
CA ALA A 844 26.54 -58.18 -6.70
C ALA A 844 25.30 -58.51 -5.85
N GLY A 845 25.35 -58.22 -4.54
CA GLY A 845 24.36 -58.72 -3.58
C GLY A 845 23.33 -57.70 -3.06
N SER A 846 23.53 -56.40 -3.31
CA SER A 846 22.59 -55.34 -2.95
C SER A 846 21.90 -54.78 -4.18
N PRO A 847 20.60 -54.47 -4.13
CA PRO A 847 19.99 -53.61 -5.14
C PRO A 847 20.59 -52.18 -5.07
N LEU A 848 20.46 -51.45 -6.17
CA LEU A 848 20.59 -50.00 -6.20
C LEU A 848 19.24 -49.41 -5.77
N TRP A 849 19.23 -48.48 -4.83
CA TRP A 849 18.04 -47.75 -4.39
C TRP A 849 18.00 -46.37 -5.03
N VAL A 850 16.80 -45.91 -5.37
CA VAL A 850 16.51 -44.60 -5.96
C VAL A 850 15.27 -44.01 -5.28
N GLU A 851 14.98 -42.74 -5.55
CA GLU A 851 13.70 -42.12 -5.22
C GLU A 851 12.53 -42.94 -5.76
N ALA A 852 11.51 -43.15 -4.91
CA ALA A 852 10.32 -43.90 -5.26
C ALA A 852 9.42 -43.10 -6.20
N SER A 853 9.06 -43.70 -7.34
CA SER A 853 8.15 -43.09 -8.28
C SER A 853 6.70 -43.26 -7.81
N LEU A 854 6.05 -42.13 -7.49
CA LEU A 854 4.73 -42.06 -6.87
C LEU A 854 3.54 -42.47 -7.77
N ASP A 855 3.80 -42.84 -9.04
CA ASP A 855 2.83 -43.19 -10.09
C ASP A 855 2.77 -44.70 -10.42
N ALA A 856 3.15 -45.54 -9.47
CA ALA A 856 3.21 -47.00 -9.61
C ALA A 856 1.88 -47.70 -10.01
N SER A 857 0.74 -46.98 -10.09
CA SER A 857 -0.57 -47.53 -10.41
C SER A 857 -0.92 -47.65 -11.90
N ASN A 858 -0.11 -47.14 -12.82
CA ASN A 858 -0.36 -47.25 -14.27
C ASN A 858 0.57 -48.29 -14.94
N ALA A 859 0.53 -49.53 -14.46
CA ALA A 859 1.25 -50.68 -15.03
C ALA A 859 0.59 -51.26 -16.30
N ASP A 860 -0.09 -50.44 -17.11
CA ASP A 860 -0.63 -50.90 -18.40
C ASP A 860 0.50 -51.03 -19.42
N ASN A 861 1.15 -52.20 -19.46
CA ASN A 861 2.00 -52.69 -20.56
C ASN A 861 2.95 -51.66 -21.23
N ARG A 862 3.55 -50.75 -20.45
CA ARG A 862 4.57 -49.82 -20.95
C ARG A 862 5.97 -50.33 -20.60
N PRO A 863 6.93 -50.35 -21.56
CA PRO A 863 8.28 -50.81 -21.29
C PRO A 863 9.11 -49.82 -20.45
N VAL A 864 8.64 -48.58 -20.23
CA VAL A 864 9.28 -47.54 -19.41
C VAL A 864 8.22 -46.80 -18.57
N ARG A 865 8.46 -46.63 -17.27
CA ARG A 865 7.61 -45.84 -16.38
C ARG A 865 7.76 -44.34 -16.65
N THR A 866 6.65 -43.58 -16.61
CA THR A 866 6.67 -42.11 -16.58
C THR A 866 7.01 -41.65 -15.17
N GLY A 867 8.15 -40.99 -15.01
CA GLY A 867 8.56 -40.31 -13.79
C GLY A 867 9.18 -38.97 -14.18
N ASP A 868 8.79 -37.91 -13.49
CA ASP A 868 9.01 -36.53 -13.94
C ASP A 868 10.36 -35.93 -13.53
N GLY A 869 11.34 -36.74 -13.11
CA GLY A 869 12.64 -36.23 -12.64
C GLY A 869 13.80 -37.23 -12.62
N VAL A 870 15.00 -36.68 -12.39
CA VAL A 870 16.21 -37.43 -12.10
C VAL A 870 16.32 -37.66 -10.60
N SER A 871 16.59 -38.90 -10.17
CA SER A 871 16.65 -39.23 -8.76
C SER A 871 17.83 -38.52 -8.08
N PRO A 872 17.59 -37.61 -7.11
CA PRO A 872 18.65 -36.82 -6.47
C PRO A 872 19.51 -37.65 -5.52
N ILE A 873 19.09 -38.87 -5.22
CA ILE A 873 19.75 -39.77 -4.29
C ILE A 873 19.79 -41.19 -4.86
N MET A 874 20.97 -41.81 -4.79
CA MET A 874 21.16 -43.21 -5.11
C MET A 874 21.92 -43.88 -3.97
N ILE A 875 21.52 -45.09 -3.56
CA ILE A 875 22.17 -45.82 -2.47
C ILE A 875 22.51 -47.24 -2.93
N THR A 876 23.75 -47.66 -2.70
CA THR A 876 24.20 -49.04 -2.96
C THR A 876 25.14 -49.53 -1.87
N ALA A 877 25.23 -50.85 -1.72
CA ALA A 877 26.26 -51.51 -0.92
C ALA A 877 27.31 -52.26 -1.77
N ASN A 878 27.24 -52.09 -3.10
CA ASN A 878 27.99 -52.93 -4.04
C ASN A 878 29.44 -52.49 -4.30
N ASP A 879 29.90 -51.36 -3.73
CA ASP A 879 31.27 -50.84 -3.93
C ASP A 879 31.58 -50.59 -5.42
N PHE A 880 30.95 -49.57 -5.99
CA PHE A 880 31.13 -49.19 -7.38
C PHE A 880 32.54 -48.69 -7.68
N ALA A 881 33.08 -47.80 -6.82
CA ALA A 881 34.41 -47.26 -7.02
C ALA A 881 35.47 -48.37 -7.06
N GLY A 882 35.36 -49.38 -6.19
CA GLY A 882 36.27 -50.52 -6.22
C GLY A 882 36.19 -51.38 -7.48
N ALA A 883 35.03 -51.45 -8.15
CA ALA A 883 34.91 -52.12 -9.45
C ALA A 883 35.44 -51.28 -10.62
N TRP A 884 35.33 -49.95 -10.53
CA TRP A 884 35.82 -49.05 -11.57
C TRP A 884 37.32 -48.76 -11.46
N ALA A 885 37.93 -49.02 -10.31
CA ALA A 885 39.31 -48.67 -10.01
C ALA A 885 40.31 -49.45 -10.87
N VAL A 886 41.11 -48.71 -11.64
CA VAL A 886 42.16 -49.23 -12.53
C VAL A 886 43.48 -48.50 -12.29
N ASP A 887 44.59 -49.15 -12.61
CA ASP A 887 45.92 -48.55 -12.57
C ASP A 887 46.25 -47.73 -13.85
N GLU A 888 47.48 -47.22 -13.93
CA GLU A 888 47.95 -46.46 -15.11
C GLU A 888 47.93 -47.30 -16.40
N ASN A 889 48.11 -48.62 -16.30
CA ASN A 889 48.08 -49.56 -17.43
C ASN A 889 46.65 -49.96 -17.82
N GLY A 890 45.66 -49.63 -17.00
CA GLY A 890 44.25 -50.02 -17.19
C GLY A 890 43.88 -51.36 -16.55
N ASP A 891 44.77 -51.95 -15.75
CA ASP A 891 44.51 -53.19 -15.02
C ASP A 891 43.68 -52.91 -13.76
N PRO A 892 42.72 -53.78 -13.38
CA PRO A 892 41.89 -53.57 -12.19
C PRO A 892 42.69 -53.58 -10.87
N LEU A 893 42.44 -52.59 -10.01
CA LEU A 893 43.11 -52.46 -8.69
C LEU A 893 42.59 -53.44 -7.63
N LEU A 894 41.30 -53.80 -7.69
CA LEU A 894 40.64 -54.67 -6.72
C LEU A 894 39.86 -55.79 -7.43
N PRO A 895 39.87 -57.05 -6.95
CA PRO A 895 39.07 -58.12 -7.54
C PRO A 895 37.57 -57.95 -7.26
N THR A 896 36.72 -58.40 -8.19
CA THR A 896 35.27 -58.57 -7.94
C THR A 896 35.04 -59.76 -7.01
N VAL A 897 33.93 -59.73 -6.26
CA VAL A 897 33.51 -60.82 -5.37
C VAL A 897 32.07 -61.22 -5.73
N PRO A 898 31.85 -62.43 -6.30
CA PRO A 898 32.86 -63.39 -6.76
C PRO A 898 33.71 -62.84 -7.92
N ALA A 899 34.87 -63.46 -8.18
CA ALA A 899 35.76 -63.05 -9.26
C ALA A 899 35.11 -63.33 -10.63
N ASP A 900 34.51 -62.30 -11.20
CA ASP A 900 33.85 -62.33 -12.51
C ASP A 900 34.23 -61.08 -13.34
N PRO A 901 34.89 -61.26 -14.50
CA PRO A 901 35.16 -60.18 -15.44
C PRO A 901 33.88 -59.52 -15.99
N MET A 902 32.78 -60.28 -16.16
CA MET A 902 31.52 -59.73 -16.66
C MET A 902 30.85 -58.81 -15.66
N GLN A 903 30.86 -59.17 -14.37
CA GLN A 903 30.42 -58.30 -13.29
C GLN A 903 31.09 -56.93 -13.34
N ARG A 904 32.41 -56.87 -13.58
CA ARG A 904 33.13 -55.60 -13.72
C ARG A 904 32.67 -54.79 -14.93
N ILE A 905 32.44 -55.46 -16.07
CA ILE A 905 31.89 -54.80 -17.25
C ILE A 905 30.50 -54.23 -16.94
N TYR A 906 29.66 -54.96 -16.21
CA TYR A 906 28.34 -54.49 -15.80
C TYR A 906 28.43 -53.32 -14.82
N ALA A 907 29.39 -53.32 -13.91
CA ALA A 907 29.67 -52.17 -13.05
C ALA A 907 30.05 -50.93 -13.86
N LEU A 908 30.95 -51.04 -14.84
CA LEU A 908 31.32 -49.92 -15.71
C LEU A 908 30.11 -49.42 -16.54
N ARG A 909 29.28 -50.34 -17.06
CA ARG A 909 28.03 -49.99 -17.76
C ARG A 909 27.03 -49.31 -16.83
N ALA A 910 26.94 -49.74 -15.57
CA ALA A 910 26.10 -49.09 -14.55
C ALA A 910 26.54 -47.64 -14.33
N GLY A 911 27.84 -47.38 -14.20
CA GLY A 911 28.37 -46.01 -14.12
C GLY A 911 28.02 -45.16 -15.35
N VAL A 912 28.08 -45.74 -16.56
CA VAL A 912 27.62 -45.05 -17.79
C VAL A 912 26.12 -44.76 -17.74
N ASN A 913 25.29 -45.74 -17.34
CA ASN A 913 23.84 -45.53 -17.23
C ASN A 913 23.49 -44.43 -16.23
N ILE A 914 24.15 -44.41 -15.06
CA ILE A 914 23.98 -43.38 -14.04
C ILE A 914 24.35 -42.01 -14.62
N MET A 915 25.52 -41.87 -15.24
CA MET A 915 25.95 -40.60 -15.82
C MET A 915 25.03 -40.12 -16.95
N MET A 916 24.60 -41.02 -17.83
CA MET A 916 23.68 -40.67 -18.91
C MET A 916 22.30 -40.31 -18.37
N TYR A 917 21.79 -41.04 -17.36
CA TYR A 917 20.55 -40.69 -16.67
C TYR A 917 20.64 -39.29 -16.08
N MET A 918 21.75 -38.96 -15.42
CA MET A 918 21.97 -37.64 -14.84
C MET A 918 21.97 -36.51 -15.85
N LEU A 919 22.67 -36.71 -16.98
CA LEU A 919 22.87 -35.66 -17.97
C LEU A 919 21.71 -35.51 -18.97
N THR A 920 20.88 -36.54 -19.12
CA THR A 920 19.82 -36.57 -20.15
C THR A 920 18.41 -36.72 -19.59
N GLY A 921 18.26 -36.86 -18.27
CA GLY A 921 16.97 -36.88 -17.62
C GLY A 921 16.13 -38.10 -17.98
N ASN A 922 14.82 -37.87 -18.12
CA ASN A 922 13.83 -38.88 -18.45
C ASN A 922 13.56 -38.97 -19.97
N TYR A 923 14.46 -38.52 -20.85
CA TYR A 923 14.16 -38.46 -22.30
C TYR A 923 13.73 -39.81 -22.91
N LYS A 924 14.16 -40.95 -22.33
CA LYS A 924 13.76 -42.31 -22.76
C LYS A 924 12.41 -42.79 -22.23
N SER A 925 11.74 -42.05 -21.34
CA SER A 925 10.34 -42.31 -20.98
C SER A 925 9.35 -41.68 -21.95
N ASP A 926 9.81 -40.89 -22.93
CA ASP A 926 8.96 -40.31 -23.98
C ASP A 926 8.44 -41.39 -24.96
N GLN A 927 7.19 -41.25 -25.40
CA GLN A 927 6.48 -42.24 -26.23
C GLN A 927 7.19 -42.54 -27.55
N VAL A 928 8.03 -41.62 -28.03
CA VAL A 928 8.78 -41.74 -29.28
C VAL A 928 9.82 -42.88 -29.24
N HIS A 929 10.34 -43.23 -28.06
CA HIS A 929 11.40 -44.25 -27.91
C HIS A 929 10.89 -45.67 -27.65
N VAL A 930 9.59 -45.83 -27.35
CA VAL A 930 8.97 -47.11 -27.01
C VAL A 930 9.11 -48.19 -28.12
N PRO A 931 8.89 -47.89 -29.42
CA PRO A 931 8.98 -48.93 -30.46
C PRO A 931 10.37 -49.54 -30.61
N ILE A 932 11.43 -48.71 -30.54
CA ILE A 932 12.83 -49.14 -30.66
C ILE A 932 13.26 -49.96 -29.44
N LEU A 933 12.76 -49.62 -28.25
CA LEU A 933 13.02 -50.40 -27.04
C LEU A 933 12.38 -51.78 -27.09
N LEU A 934 11.15 -51.88 -27.60
CA LEU A 934 10.46 -53.16 -27.80
C LEU A 934 11.16 -54.04 -28.84
N GLU A 935 11.68 -53.46 -29.93
CA GLU A 935 12.46 -54.18 -30.94
C GLU A 935 13.75 -54.79 -30.36
N ARG A 936 14.42 -54.08 -29.44
CA ARG A 936 15.65 -54.56 -28.78
C ARG A 936 15.42 -55.55 -27.64
N LEU A 937 14.25 -55.50 -27.00
CA LEU A 937 13.85 -56.47 -25.96
C LEU A 937 13.30 -57.78 -26.55
N GLY A 938 12.84 -57.75 -27.81
CA GLY A 938 12.35 -58.92 -28.55
C GLY A 938 13.41 -59.73 -29.31
N GLN A 939 14.68 -59.30 -29.26
CA GLN A 939 15.86 -60.04 -29.75
C GLN A 939 16.61 -60.63 -28.55
#